data_AF-A0A1C5H845-F1
#
_entry.id   AF-A0A1C5H845-F1
#
_cell.length_a   1.000
_cell.length_b   1.000
_cell.length_c   1.000
_cell.angle_alpha   90.00
_cell.angle_beta   90.00
_cell.angle_gamma   90.00
#
_symmetry.space_group_name_H-M   'P 1'
#
loop_
_entity.id
_entity.type
_entity.pdbx_description
1 polymer ?
#
loop_
_entity_poly.entity_id
_entity_poly.type
_entity_poly.pdbx_seq_one_letter_code
_entity_poly.pdbx_strand_id
1 'polypeptide(L)'
;MAATVPSPEKVGAPMQRSVPGPAGRPSVPKLLAVVATAAALVVPPGAATASPAPAGPAVVTTRAALDPALVAGRGARVDYLEQEAEHARTTGTVIGPDRSAYTLAGEASGRRAVRLLPGQYVEFTLPRAANALTVRYSIPDAPGGGGITAPLRVAVGHAPARTMTLTSRYAWLYNQYPFTNDPDADLLHPDWWITECSCVPAATTPAPTISKPFRPHHFYDEQRMLLGRTHRAGEVVRLTAPAGTAAAWTVIDLLDTHLIVPPRVLPHAVNVLAFGADPTGRRQSADAFDRAVAHARRVHRPLYLPPGTFQVDRHVVVDDVTIIGAGSWYTVVKGREVALDTPAPDGSRHTGVGFYGRDAADGGSRDVHLSGFAVEGDVRERIDTDQVNGVGGALSHSTIDGLYLHHTKVGMWFDGPMTDLRVTNTVIADQIADGLNFHTGVTHSSVTDTVVRNSGDDALAMWSEGTANASNTFAYNTVQSPVLANGIALYGGADLTVAHNLIADPVREGSAIHVGARFGAEPFAGRIRITGNTTVRAGTYDLNWNIGLGAIWFYALDRSIDADVQVVGDAYLDSTYNAIMLVSDWPVKDSVRIDGVAFRGIRVDGTGTSVVSARSAGGASFADVDARHVGAVGVNNCGSFHFTPAGSEFRLTDLGGNDGGWLAPWLLPNTITCDDRPPVVPPPPPAPW
;
A
#
# COMPACT_ATOMS: atom_id res chain seq x y z
N MET A 1 14.57 50.29 -25.18
CA MET A 1 13.40 51.18 -25.24
C MET A 1 12.50 50.73 -24.09
N ALA A 2 12.39 51.39 -22.93
CA ALA A 2 12.02 52.79 -22.67
C ALA A 2 10.61 53.09 -23.21
N ALA A 3 9.60 53.50 -22.42
CA ALA A 3 9.50 53.72 -20.96
C ALA A 3 8.01 53.56 -20.52
N THR A 4 7.52 53.73 -19.27
CA THR A 4 8.03 54.38 -18.04
C THR A 4 7.37 53.78 -16.77
N VAL A 5 7.77 54.26 -15.58
CA VAL A 5 7.29 53.99 -14.20
C VAL A 5 6.81 55.36 -13.64
N PRO A 6 5.79 55.54 -12.74
CA PRO A 6 5.99 55.27 -11.30
C PRO A 6 4.78 54.98 -10.37
N SER A 7 5.13 54.38 -9.22
CA SER A 7 4.40 54.49 -7.93
C SER A 7 5.11 55.49 -7.01
N PRO A 8 4.39 56.07 -6.03
CA PRO A 8 4.90 56.15 -4.64
C PRO A 8 3.76 56.01 -3.60
N GLU A 9 3.97 56.12 -2.28
CA GLU A 9 4.89 55.41 -1.37
C GLU A 9 4.29 55.54 0.06
N LYS A 10 5.07 55.46 1.15
CA LYS A 10 4.59 55.30 2.54
C LYS A 10 4.60 56.60 3.39
N VAL A 11 4.08 56.46 4.63
CA VAL A 11 4.48 57.09 5.92
C VAL A 11 3.38 57.91 6.61
N GLY A 12 3.15 57.67 7.92
CA GLY A 12 2.42 58.59 8.81
C GLY A 12 1.71 57.97 10.02
N ALA A 13 1.97 58.51 11.23
CA ALA A 13 1.28 58.26 12.52
C ALA A 13 1.62 59.43 13.48
N PRO A 14 1.07 59.59 14.72
CA PRO A 14 -0.17 59.13 15.35
C PRO A 14 -0.96 60.32 16.02
N MET A 15 -1.68 60.08 17.14
CA MET A 15 -2.13 61.01 18.23
C MET A 15 -3.51 61.74 18.21
N GLN A 16 -4.43 61.19 19.03
CA GLN A 16 -5.25 61.79 20.11
C GLN A 16 -5.77 63.26 20.09
N ARG A 17 -7.10 63.41 20.34
CA ARG A 17 -7.79 64.20 21.42
C ARG A 17 -9.33 64.11 21.21
N SER A 18 -10.26 64.33 22.16
CA SER A 18 -10.25 64.54 23.63
C SER A 18 -11.65 64.28 24.24
N VAL A 19 -11.75 64.13 25.57
CA VAL A 19 -13.00 63.84 26.35
C VAL A 19 -13.67 65.13 26.89
N PRO A 20 -14.95 65.10 27.34
CA PRO A 20 -15.28 64.99 28.78
C PRO A 20 -16.45 64.00 29.07
N GLY A 21 -16.73 63.50 30.29
CA GLY A 21 -16.32 63.89 31.65
C GLY A 21 -17.40 64.75 32.36
N PRO A 22 -17.51 64.80 33.71
CA PRO A 22 -16.85 64.05 34.80
C PRO A 22 -17.75 62.87 35.30
N ALA A 23 -17.82 62.32 36.53
CA ALA A 23 -17.21 62.56 37.86
C ALA A 23 -17.23 61.26 38.74
N GLY A 24 -16.71 61.32 39.99
CA GLY A 24 -16.96 60.33 41.07
C GLY A 24 -15.70 59.72 41.71
N ARG A 25 -15.51 59.87 43.03
CA ARG A 25 -14.32 59.46 43.83
C ARG A 25 -14.69 59.42 45.34
N PRO A 26 -13.87 58.88 46.27
CA PRO A 26 -12.84 57.82 46.16
C PRO A 26 -12.90 56.79 47.34
N SER A 27 -11.92 55.87 47.44
CA SER A 27 -11.20 55.40 48.67
C SER A 27 -10.91 53.88 48.72
N VAL A 28 -9.97 53.49 49.60
CA VAL A 28 -9.29 52.17 49.73
C VAL A 28 -8.80 52.04 51.20
N PRO A 29 -8.49 50.85 51.75
CA PRO A 29 -9.24 49.59 51.84
C PRO A 29 -9.63 49.24 53.31
N LYS A 30 -10.49 48.24 53.56
CA LYS A 30 -10.55 47.52 54.86
C LYS A 30 -10.92 46.05 54.72
N LEU A 31 -10.32 45.21 55.56
CA LEU A 31 -10.81 43.85 55.87
C LEU A 31 -12.14 43.95 56.63
N LEU A 32 -13.02 42.97 56.46
CA LEU A 32 -13.98 42.55 57.48
C LEU A 32 -14.39 41.08 57.27
N ALA A 33 -14.72 40.40 58.37
CA ALA A 33 -14.85 38.95 58.42
C ALA A 33 -16.14 38.42 57.75
N VAL A 34 -16.04 37.24 57.12
CA VAL A 34 -17.21 36.43 56.80
C VAL A 34 -17.64 35.70 58.08
N VAL A 35 -18.86 35.96 58.55
CA VAL A 35 -19.45 35.26 59.70
C VAL A 35 -19.93 33.88 59.27
N ALA A 36 -19.55 32.84 60.01
CA ALA A 36 -20.00 31.48 59.75
C ALA A 36 -21.40 31.23 60.35
N THR A 37 -22.41 31.03 59.49
CA THR A 37 -23.72 30.50 59.89
C THR A 37 -23.78 29.00 59.58
N ALA A 38 -23.53 28.17 60.59
CA ALA A 38 -23.62 26.72 60.47
C ALA A 38 -25.08 26.24 60.47
N ALA A 39 -25.65 26.02 59.28
CA ALA A 39 -26.93 25.34 59.11
C ALA A 39 -26.72 23.82 59.09
N ALA A 40 -26.98 23.14 60.21
CA ALA A 40 -26.84 21.70 60.31
C ALA A 40 -27.99 20.97 59.58
N LEU A 41 -27.76 20.57 58.33
CA LEU A 41 -28.65 19.67 57.58
C LEU A 41 -28.20 18.22 57.76
N VAL A 42 -29.09 17.39 58.31
CA VAL A 42 -28.85 15.98 58.57
C VAL A 42 -28.80 15.21 57.25
N VAL A 43 -27.64 14.60 56.96
CA VAL A 43 -27.47 13.73 55.79
C VAL A 43 -28.06 12.35 56.09
N PRO A 44 -29.01 11.84 55.29
CA PRO A 44 -29.49 10.47 55.42
C PRO A 44 -28.39 9.48 54.92
N PRO A 45 -28.07 8.42 55.67
CA PRO A 45 -27.11 7.42 55.22
C PRO A 45 -27.74 6.57 54.10
N GLY A 46 -27.25 6.69 52.86
CA GLY A 46 -27.78 5.89 51.74
C GLY A 46 -27.62 6.45 50.34
N ALA A 47 -27.02 7.63 50.15
CA ALA A 47 -26.63 8.09 48.81
C ALA A 47 -25.30 7.45 48.40
N ALA A 48 -25.35 6.24 47.82
CA ALA A 48 -24.18 5.63 47.20
C ALA A 48 -23.73 6.51 46.02
N THR A 49 -22.57 7.15 46.15
CA THR A 49 -21.93 7.84 45.02
C THR A 49 -21.60 6.79 43.96
N ALA A 50 -22.38 6.77 42.88
CA ALA A 50 -22.08 5.92 41.74
C ALA A 50 -20.70 6.31 41.21
N SER A 51 -19.71 5.42 41.39
CA SER A 51 -18.41 5.58 40.75
C SER A 51 -18.63 5.80 39.26
N PRO A 52 -17.91 6.75 38.62
CA PRO A 52 -17.96 6.86 37.18
C PRO A 52 -17.64 5.47 36.60
N ALA A 53 -18.48 4.98 35.68
CA ALA A 53 -18.24 3.71 35.01
C ALA A 53 -16.81 3.76 34.43
N PRO A 54 -16.00 2.69 34.59
CA PRO A 54 -14.64 2.70 34.10
C PRO A 54 -14.66 3.07 32.62
N ALA A 55 -13.88 4.08 32.25
CA ALA A 55 -13.83 4.54 30.87
C ALA A 55 -13.50 3.34 29.97
N GLY A 56 -14.29 3.15 28.92
CA GLY A 56 -13.98 2.12 27.92
C GLY A 56 -12.58 2.37 27.34
N PRO A 57 -11.90 1.32 26.83
CA PRO A 57 -10.63 1.50 26.15
C PRO A 57 -10.76 2.59 25.08
N ALA A 58 -9.77 3.48 25.00
CA ALA A 58 -9.78 4.56 24.04
C ALA A 58 -9.89 4.00 22.61
N VAL A 59 -10.64 4.69 21.75
CA VAL A 59 -10.79 4.27 20.35
C VAL A 59 -9.49 4.61 19.62
N VAL A 60 -8.64 3.60 19.41
CA VAL A 60 -7.38 3.73 18.67
C VAL A 60 -7.70 3.63 17.19
N THR A 61 -7.43 4.70 16.43
CA THR A 61 -7.48 4.70 14.97
C THR A 61 -6.08 4.79 14.40
N THR A 62 -5.79 3.99 13.39
CA THR A 62 -4.45 3.82 12.84
C THR A 62 -4.32 4.36 11.41
N ARG A 63 -3.07 4.39 10.93
CA ARG A 63 -2.68 4.56 9.53
C ARG A 63 -1.58 3.55 9.21
N ALA A 64 -1.95 2.43 8.60
CA ALA A 64 -1.13 1.23 8.45
C ALA A 64 -0.49 0.80 9.79
N ALA A 65 -1.32 0.49 10.79
CA ALA A 65 -0.91 0.11 12.15
C ALA A 65 0.17 1.01 12.79
N LEU A 66 0.07 2.33 12.58
CA LEU A 66 0.76 3.36 13.34
C LEU A 66 -0.21 4.44 13.83
N ASP A 67 0.20 5.18 14.86
CA ASP A 67 -0.40 6.46 15.23
C ASP A 67 -0.36 7.42 14.01
N PRO A 68 -1.51 7.98 13.57
CA PRO A 68 -1.57 8.93 12.45
C PRO A 68 -0.65 10.15 12.59
N ALA A 69 -0.22 10.52 13.80
CA ALA A 69 0.72 11.60 14.04
C ALA A 69 2.15 11.29 13.52
N LEU A 70 2.56 10.01 13.54
CA LEU A 70 3.88 9.57 13.03
C LEU A 70 3.99 9.67 11.50
N VAL A 71 2.84 9.60 10.82
CA VAL A 71 2.71 9.58 9.35
C VAL A 71 1.95 10.80 8.83
N ALA A 72 1.98 11.90 9.57
CA ALA A 72 1.28 13.14 9.22
C ALA A 72 1.81 13.73 7.90
N GLY A 73 0.93 13.92 6.92
CA GLY A 73 1.32 14.35 5.58
C GLY A 73 2.05 13.26 4.77
N ARG A 74 1.67 11.98 4.98
CA ARG A 74 2.17 10.81 4.25
C ARG A 74 1.01 9.92 3.80
N GLY A 75 1.14 9.37 2.60
CA GLY A 75 0.15 8.48 1.98
C GLY A 75 -1.15 9.15 1.56
N ALA A 76 -2.07 8.34 1.05
CA ALA A 76 -3.30 8.80 0.43
C ALA A 76 -4.29 9.44 1.41
N ARG A 77 -5.06 10.42 0.95
CA ARG A 77 -6.20 11.01 1.67
C ARG A 77 -7.41 10.09 1.53
N VAL A 78 -7.71 9.33 2.57
CA VAL A 78 -8.74 8.26 2.55
C VAL A 78 -10.08 8.67 3.18
N ASP A 79 -11.17 8.02 2.76
CA ASP A 79 -12.54 8.26 3.26
C ASP A 79 -12.96 7.36 4.45
N TYR A 80 -12.03 6.54 4.96
CA TYR A 80 -12.20 5.66 6.12
C TYR A 80 -11.46 6.14 7.37
N LEU A 81 -11.71 5.46 8.49
CA LEU A 81 -10.79 5.37 9.62
C LEU A 81 -10.55 3.88 9.92
N GLU A 82 -9.29 3.52 9.95
CA GLU A 82 -8.75 2.17 10.16
C GLU A 82 -8.65 1.86 11.66
N GLN A 83 -8.85 0.60 12.04
CA GLN A 83 -8.67 0.07 13.39
C GLN A 83 -8.13 -1.36 13.30
N GLU A 84 -6.94 -1.62 13.84
CA GLU A 84 -6.37 -2.98 13.91
C GLU A 84 -7.12 -3.85 14.93
N ALA A 85 -7.30 -5.14 14.65
CA ALA A 85 -8.16 -6.01 15.44
C ALA A 85 -7.59 -6.33 16.83
N GLU A 86 -6.27 -6.36 17.02
CA GLU A 86 -5.64 -6.62 18.32
C GLU A 86 -5.72 -5.45 19.30
N HIS A 87 -6.13 -4.26 18.83
CA HIS A 87 -6.50 -3.13 19.68
C HIS A 87 -8.00 -3.18 20.09
N ALA A 88 -8.80 -3.98 19.39
CA ALA A 88 -10.23 -4.14 19.66
C ALA A 88 -10.51 -5.20 20.74
N ARG A 89 -11.67 -5.10 21.40
CA ARG A 89 -12.05 -6.04 22.46
C ARG A 89 -12.46 -7.38 21.84
N THR A 90 -11.77 -8.46 22.19
CA THR A 90 -12.00 -9.79 21.59
C THR A 90 -12.30 -10.90 22.61
N THR A 91 -12.92 -11.97 22.13
CA THR A 91 -13.02 -13.29 22.81
C THR A 91 -12.23 -14.38 22.10
N GLY A 92 -11.60 -14.06 20.97
CA GLY A 92 -10.60 -14.90 20.31
C GLY A 92 -9.18 -14.60 20.80
N THR A 93 -8.21 -15.05 20.02
CA THR A 93 -6.78 -15.00 20.38
C THR A 93 -6.05 -14.03 19.45
N VAL A 94 -5.31 -13.07 20.03
CA VAL A 94 -4.36 -12.24 19.26
C VAL A 94 -3.21 -13.12 18.76
N ILE A 95 -2.87 -13.00 17.48
CA ILE A 95 -1.69 -13.61 16.86
C ILE A 95 -0.66 -12.54 16.50
N GLY A 96 0.61 -12.92 16.43
CA GLY A 96 1.74 -12.01 16.23
C GLY A 96 2.20 -11.30 17.52
N PRO A 97 3.18 -10.37 17.42
CA PRO A 97 3.84 -9.94 16.18
C PRO A 97 4.74 -11.03 15.58
N ASP A 98 4.71 -11.20 14.26
CA ASP A 98 5.64 -12.05 13.52
C ASP A 98 6.00 -11.39 12.17
N ARG A 99 7.25 -11.50 11.72
CA ARG A 99 7.69 -11.01 10.40
C ARG A 99 8.19 -12.12 9.49
N SER A 100 8.00 -13.37 9.91
CA SER A 100 8.32 -14.54 9.12
C SER A 100 7.39 -14.62 7.89
N ALA A 101 7.98 -14.73 6.71
CA ALA A 101 7.25 -15.06 5.48
C ALA A 101 6.48 -16.39 5.67
N TYR A 102 5.40 -16.56 4.91
CA TYR A 102 4.54 -17.75 4.96
C TYR A 102 3.83 -17.97 6.31
N THR A 103 3.57 -16.87 7.04
CA THR A 103 2.77 -16.89 8.29
C THR A 103 1.60 -15.90 8.25
N LEU A 104 0.47 -16.29 8.86
CA LEU A 104 -0.71 -15.43 9.01
C LEU A 104 -0.42 -14.12 9.75
N ALA A 105 0.53 -14.10 10.68
CA ALA A 105 0.91 -12.87 11.37
C ALA A 105 1.90 -12.03 10.54
N GLY A 106 2.76 -12.66 9.71
CA GLY A 106 3.64 -11.97 8.78
C GLY A 106 2.91 -11.10 7.76
N GLU A 107 1.80 -11.58 7.19
CA GLU A 107 1.00 -10.83 6.21
C GLU A 107 -0.07 -9.90 6.82
N ALA A 108 -0.20 -9.88 8.15
CA ALA A 108 -1.14 -9.04 8.86
C ALA A 108 -0.68 -7.57 8.92
N SER A 109 -1.64 -6.64 8.93
CA SER A 109 -1.39 -5.22 9.23
C SER A 109 -0.78 -5.10 10.62
N GLY A 110 0.28 -4.29 10.78
CA GLY A 110 0.97 -4.20 12.07
C GLY A 110 1.65 -5.50 12.52
N ARG A 111 1.66 -6.52 11.65
CA ARG A 111 2.14 -7.88 11.89
C ARG A 111 1.32 -8.67 12.92
N ARG A 112 0.08 -8.26 13.18
CA ARG A 112 -0.79 -8.80 14.22
C ARG A 112 -2.25 -8.87 13.76
N ALA A 113 -3.00 -9.82 14.30
CA ALA A 113 -4.41 -9.97 13.98
C ALA A 113 -5.16 -10.71 15.09
N VAL A 114 -6.48 -10.85 15.00
CA VAL A 114 -7.31 -11.60 15.94
C VAL A 114 -7.90 -12.84 15.29
N ARG A 115 -7.48 -14.03 15.76
CA ARG A 115 -8.04 -15.32 15.35
C ARG A 115 -9.27 -15.68 16.19
N LEU A 116 -10.40 -15.83 15.52
CA LEU A 116 -11.68 -16.29 16.06
C LEU A 116 -11.89 -17.78 15.74
N LEU A 117 -12.35 -18.55 16.73
CA LEU A 117 -12.99 -19.85 16.57
C LEU A 117 -14.51 -19.69 16.44
N PRO A 118 -15.26 -20.69 15.97
CA PRO A 118 -16.73 -20.65 15.92
C PRO A 118 -17.35 -20.23 17.26
N GLY A 119 -18.13 -19.15 17.25
CA GLY A 119 -18.76 -18.53 18.42
C GLY A 119 -18.01 -17.35 19.02
N GLN A 120 -16.73 -17.13 18.68
CA GLN A 120 -15.93 -16.00 19.14
C GLN A 120 -16.16 -14.74 18.29
N TYR A 121 -15.80 -13.59 18.86
CA TYR A 121 -16.03 -12.27 18.28
C TYR A 121 -14.97 -11.24 18.66
N VAL A 122 -14.89 -10.18 17.85
CA VAL A 122 -14.15 -8.94 18.10
C VAL A 122 -15.09 -7.72 18.03
N GLU A 123 -14.84 -6.70 18.85
CA GLU A 123 -15.66 -5.49 19.02
C GLU A 123 -14.84 -4.22 18.84
N PHE A 124 -15.09 -3.53 17.73
CA PHE A 124 -14.59 -2.20 17.42
C PHE A 124 -15.60 -1.15 17.88
N THR A 125 -15.13 0.04 18.30
CA THR A 125 -16.02 1.16 18.64
C THR A 125 -15.91 2.21 17.54
N LEU A 126 -17.04 2.67 16.97
CA LEU A 126 -16.98 3.62 15.85
C LEU A 126 -16.33 4.96 16.29
N PRO A 127 -15.20 5.39 15.69
CA PRO A 127 -14.56 6.67 16.03
C PRO A 127 -15.35 7.87 15.50
N ARG A 128 -16.08 7.69 14.39
CA ARG A 128 -16.96 8.69 13.77
C ARG A 128 -18.26 8.05 13.29
N ALA A 129 -19.19 8.85 12.78
CA ALA A 129 -20.38 8.30 12.12
C ALA A 129 -19.99 7.53 10.85
N ALA A 130 -20.53 6.33 10.66
CA ALA A 130 -20.19 5.43 9.56
C ALA A 130 -21.44 4.73 9.01
N ASN A 131 -21.43 4.38 7.72
CA ASN A 131 -22.52 3.65 7.06
C ASN A 131 -22.05 2.51 6.15
N ALA A 132 -20.74 2.30 6.04
CA ALA A 132 -20.12 1.17 5.35
C ALA A 132 -18.87 0.72 6.10
N LEU A 133 -18.52 -0.55 5.93
CA LEU A 133 -17.35 -1.21 6.51
C LEU A 133 -16.55 -1.90 5.40
N THR A 134 -15.23 -1.92 5.56
CA THR A 134 -14.35 -2.88 4.87
C THR A 134 -13.59 -3.66 5.93
N VAL A 135 -13.55 -4.98 5.80
CA VAL A 135 -12.90 -5.89 6.76
C VAL A 135 -11.82 -6.65 6.01
N ARG A 136 -10.55 -6.53 6.40
CA ARG A 136 -9.51 -7.46 5.95
C ARG A 136 -9.49 -8.67 6.88
N TYR A 137 -9.46 -9.86 6.29
CA TYR A 137 -9.69 -11.11 7.02
C TYR A 137 -8.95 -12.27 6.36
N SER A 138 -8.86 -13.40 7.07
CA SER A 138 -8.47 -14.68 6.50
C SER A 138 -9.37 -15.79 7.03
N ILE A 139 -9.69 -16.77 6.18
CA ILE A 139 -10.32 -18.04 6.54
C ILE A 139 -9.50 -19.19 5.93
N PRO A 140 -9.60 -20.44 6.43
CA PRO A 140 -8.91 -21.58 5.82
C PRO A 140 -9.21 -21.71 4.32
N ASP A 141 -8.25 -22.19 3.56
CA ASP A 141 -8.52 -22.79 2.25
C ASP A 141 -9.35 -24.10 2.39
N ALA A 142 -9.85 -24.62 1.29
CA ALA A 142 -10.30 -26.00 1.20
C ALA A 142 -9.08 -26.95 1.22
N PRO A 143 -9.22 -28.21 1.68
CA PRO A 143 -8.07 -29.12 1.83
C PRO A 143 -7.27 -29.44 0.56
N GLY A 144 -7.83 -29.18 -0.63
CA GLY A 144 -7.19 -29.38 -1.94
C GLY A 144 -7.37 -28.15 -2.84
N GLY A 145 -7.28 -26.95 -2.27
CA GLY A 145 -7.29 -25.68 -3.03
C GLY A 145 -8.66 -25.15 -3.42
N GLY A 146 -8.67 -23.94 -3.98
CA GLY A 146 -9.84 -23.29 -4.58
C GLY A 146 -10.81 -22.59 -3.61
N GLY A 147 -10.50 -22.59 -2.32
CA GLY A 147 -11.20 -21.82 -1.28
C GLY A 147 -12.55 -22.35 -0.81
N ILE A 148 -12.98 -21.85 0.35
CA ILE A 148 -14.33 -22.06 0.91
C ILE A 148 -15.10 -20.74 0.96
N THR A 149 -16.31 -20.76 1.52
CA THR A 149 -17.01 -19.55 1.99
C THR A 149 -17.43 -19.69 3.45
N ALA A 150 -17.47 -18.58 4.17
CA ALA A 150 -17.84 -18.56 5.59
C ALA A 150 -18.71 -17.33 5.92
N PRO A 151 -19.78 -17.48 6.73
CA PRO A 151 -20.52 -16.33 7.22
C PRO A 151 -19.75 -15.61 8.33
N LEU A 152 -19.63 -14.28 8.24
CA LEU A 152 -19.26 -13.39 9.35
C LEU A 152 -20.48 -12.58 9.77
N ARG A 153 -20.91 -12.72 11.03
CA ARG A 153 -22.06 -11.97 11.55
C ARG A 153 -21.61 -10.58 11.98
N VAL A 154 -22.20 -9.55 11.36
CA VAL A 154 -21.92 -8.13 11.61
C VAL A 154 -23.09 -7.53 12.37
N ALA A 155 -22.86 -7.09 13.61
CA ALA A 155 -23.85 -6.38 14.42
C ALA A 155 -23.32 -4.99 14.77
N VAL A 156 -24.14 -3.94 14.63
CA VAL A 156 -23.73 -2.57 14.93
C VAL A 156 -24.75 -1.90 15.85
N GLY A 157 -24.33 -1.54 17.06
CA GLY A 157 -25.19 -1.02 18.11
C GLY A 157 -26.41 -1.91 18.38
N HIS A 158 -27.61 -1.34 18.25
CA HIS A 158 -28.89 -2.05 18.40
C HIS A 158 -29.57 -2.38 17.06
N ALA A 159 -28.86 -2.34 15.93
CA ALA A 159 -29.44 -2.73 14.64
C ALA A 159 -29.62 -4.26 14.54
N PRO A 160 -30.59 -4.74 13.73
CA PRO A 160 -30.62 -6.14 13.31
C PRO A 160 -29.28 -6.51 12.67
N ALA A 161 -28.63 -7.54 13.22
CA ALA A 161 -27.36 -8.02 12.69
C ALA A 161 -27.52 -8.58 11.27
N ARG A 162 -26.50 -8.36 10.45
CA ARG A 162 -26.39 -8.81 9.07
C ARG A 162 -25.33 -9.92 8.97
N THR A 163 -25.24 -10.55 7.80
CA THR A 163 -24.17 -11.48 7.46
C THR A 163 -23.37 -10.89 6.31
N MET A 164 -22.05 -10.80 6.51
CA MET A 164 -21.05 -10.65 5.47
C MET A 164 -20.63 -12.07 5.05
N THR A 165 -20.47 -12.33 3.76
CA THR A 165 -19.94 -13.61 3.26
C THR A 165 -18.45 -13.43 3.01
N LEU A 166 -17.64 -14.24 3.66
CA LEU A 166 -16.19 -14.34 3.47
C LEU A 166 -15.88 -15.48 2.49
N THR A 167 -14.74 -15.42 1.82
CA THR A 167 -14.20 -16.50 0.99
C THR A 167 -12.66 -16.60 1.13
N SER A 168 -12.11 -17.75 0.77
CA SER A 168 -10.66 -17.96 0.60
C SER A 168 -10.27 -18.22 -0.85
N ARG A 169 -11.20 -18.02 -1.80
CA ARG A 169 -11.03 -18.32 -3.24
C ARG A 169 -9.95 -17.50 -3.95
N TYR A 170 -9.71 -16.29 -3.47
CA TYR A 170 -8.78 -15.30 -4.04
C TYR A 170 -7.56 -15.08 -3.13
N ALA A 171 -7.47 -15.89 -2.08
CA ALA A 171 -6.36 -15.99 -1.15
C ALA A 171 -5.72 -17.38 -1.29
N TRP A 172 -4.64 -17.63 -0.56
CA TRP A 172 -3.90 -18.90 -0.53
C TRP A 172 -3.25 -19.28 -1.86
N LEU A 173 -2.07 -18.69 -2.09
CA LEU A 173 -1.11 -19.15 -3.08
C LEU A 173 -0.03 -20.00 -2.41
N TYR A 174 0.49 -20.98 -3.15
CA TYR A 174 1.46 -21.96 -2.68
C TYR A 174 2.67 -22.04 -3.63
N ASN A 175 3.71 -22.73 -3.17
CA ASN A 175 4.85 -23.18 -3.97
C ASN A 175 5.81 -22.06 -4.44
N GLN A 176 6.68 -22.37 -5.40
CA GLN A 176 7.60 -21.46 -6.08
C GLN A 176 6.86 -20.60 -7.12
N TYR A 177 7.43 -19.46 -7.54
CA TYR A 177 6.92 -18.65 -8.66
C TYR A 177 6.68 -19.53 -9.91
N PRO A 178 5.59 -19.35 -10.68
CA PRO A 178 4.55 -18.32 -10.61
C PRO A 178 3.46 -18.60 -9.55
N PHE A 179 3.68 -19.55 -8.64
CA PHE A 179 2.75 -20.00 -7.61
C PHE A 179 1.58 -20.80 -8.16
N THR A 180 0.82 -21.44 -7.28
CA THR A 180 -0.37 -22.23 -7.61
C THR A 180 -1.38 -22.17 -6.47
N ASN A 181 -2.66 -22.46 -6.76
CA ASN A 181 -3.72 -22.60 -5.76
C ASN A 181 -3.90 -24.06 -5.28
N ASP A 182 -3.04 -24.99 -5.70
CA ASP A 182 -3.00 -26.38 -5.21
C ASP A 182 -2.04 -26.53 -3.98
N PRO A 183 -2.56 -26.79 -2.77
CA PRO A 183 -1.73 -27.03 -1.58
C PRO A 183 -0.97 -28.37 -1.62
N ASP A 184 -1.43 -29.34 -2.40
CA ASP A 184 -0.85 -30.68 -2.53
C ASP A 184 0.12 -30.79 -3.72
N ALA A 185 0.39 -29.70 -4.44
CA ALA A 185 1.34 -29.66 -5.55
C ALA A 185 2.76 -30.10 -5.15
N ASP A 186 3.44 -30.83 -6.05
CA ASP A 186 4.90 -31.01 -5.98
C ASP A 186 5.62 -29.70 -6.35
N LEU A 187 6.93 -29.59 -6.09
CA LEU A 187 7.71 -28.41 -6.47
C LEU A 187 7.51 -28.09 -7.97
N LEU A 188 7.11 -26.86 -8.29
CA LEU A 188 6.92 -26.42 -9.68
C LEU A 188 8.26 -26.36 -10.43
N HIS A 189 9.34 -26.04 -9.70
CA HIS A 189 10.71 -25.93 -10.19
C HIS A 189 11.68 -26.71 -9.29
N PRO A 190 11.71 -28.05 -9.37
CA PRO A 190 12.62 -28.89 -8.59
C PRO A 190 14.10 -28.74 -9.03
N ASP A 191 14.33 -28.10 -10.17
CA ASP A 191 15.62 -27.72 -10.74
C ASP A 191 16.16 -26.37 -10.21
N TRP A 192 15.35 -25.59 -9.50
CA TRP A 192 15.80 -24.36 -8.84
C TRP A 192 16.42 -24.63 -7.48
N TRP A 193 17.28 -23.72 -7.01
CA TRP A 193 17.79 -23.75 -5.64
C TRP A 193 16.69 -23.29 -4.66
N ILE A 194 16.55 -23.97 -3.52
CA ILE A 194 15.63 -23.57 -2.45
C ILE A 194 16.32 -23.55 -1.08
N THR A 195 15.97 -22.55 -0.29
CA THR A 195 16.53 -22.24 1.04
C THR A 195 16.36 -23.40 2.02
N GLU A 196 15.22 -24.09 1.94
CA GLU A 196 14.75 -25.12 2.88
C GLU A 196 15.60 -26.39 2.89
N CYS A 197 16.27 -26.71 1.78
CA CYS A 197 17.35 -27.72 1.74
C CYS A 197 18.73 -27.09 1.52
N SER A 198 18.80 -25.77 1.28
CA SER A 198 19.98 -25.05 0.80
C SER A 198 20.61 -25.70 -0.44
N CYS A 199 19.77 -26.27 -1.31
CA CYS A 199 20.15 -27.17 -2.38
C CYS A 199 19.29 -26.98 -3.63
N VAL A 200 19.69 -27.59 -4.76
CA VAL A 200 18.80 -27.85 -5.90
C VAL A 200 18.20 -29.25 -5.72
N PRO A 201 16.88 -29.41 -5.47
CA PRO A 201 16.28 -30.70 -5.14
C PRO A 201 16.55 -31.80 -6.17
N ALA A 202 16.37 -31.52 -7.47
CA ALA A 202 16.58 -32.47 -8.56
C ALA A 202 18.05 -32.88 -8.77
N ALA A 203 19.00 -32.13 -8.22
CA ALA A 203 20.43 -32.43 -8.28
C ALA A 203 20.98 -33.06 -6.99
N THR A 204 20.13 -33.26 -5.96
CA THR A 204 20.54 -33.70 -4.63
C THR A 204 20.20 -35.18 -4.42
N THR A 205 21.13 -35.97 -3.87
CA THR A 205 20.94 -37.41 -3.60
C THR A 205 21.19 -37.74 -2.13
N PRO A 206 20.22 -38.32 -1.40
CA PRO A 206 18.82 -38.50 -1.79
C PRO A 206 18.11 -37.16 -2.00
N ALA A 207 17.05 -37.15 -2.81
CA ALA A 207 16.23 -35.94 -3.01
C ALA A 207 15.56 -35.52 -1.69
N PRO A 208 15.47 -34.22 -1.39
CA PRO A 208 14.88 -33.73 -0.14
C PRO A 208 13.35 -33.89 -0.15
N THR A 209 12.79 -34.39 0.97
CA THR A 209 11.34 -34.36 1.19
C THR A 209 10.92 -32.97 1.66
N ILE A 210 10.17 -32.24 0.83
CA ILE A 210 9.62 -30.93 1.17
C ILE A 210 8.22 -31.11 1.81
N SER A 211 7.95 -30.36 2.88
CA SER A 211 6.65 -30.39 3.56
C SER A 211 5.58 -29.63 2.77
N LYS A 212 4.38 -30.22 2.68
CA LYS A 212 3.19 -29.61 2.06
C LYS A 212 2.19 -29.14 3.13
N PRO A 213 1.42 -28.05 2.90
CA PRO A 213 1.55 -27.12 1.78
C PRO A 213 2.88 -26.36 1.82
N PHE A 214 3.53 -26.24 0.67
CA PHE A 214 4.83 -25.57 0.57
C PHE A 214 4.64 -24.06 0.33
N ARG A 215 5.38 -23.22 1.06
CA ARG A 215 5.36 -21.75 0.94
C ARG A 215 3.95 -21.13 0.81
N PRO A 216 2.98 -21.45 1.69
CA PRO A 216 1.65 -20.85 1.65
C PRO A 216 1.74 -19.34 1.93
N HIS A 217 1.09 -18.51 1.12
CA HIS A 217 1.09 -17.05 1.23
C HIS A 217 -0.19 -16.44 0.64
N HIS A 218 -0.30 -15.12 0.66
CA HIS A 218 -1.47 -14.36 0.20
C HIS A 218 -2.72 -14.79 0.98
N PHE A 219 -2.60 -14.87 2.31
CA PHE A 219 -3.60 -15.48 3.20
C PHE A 219 -4.89 -14.65 3.36
N TYR A 220 -4.82 -13.36 3.03
CA TYR A 220 -5.86 -12.37 3.34
C TYR A 220 -6.65 -11.94 2.11
N ASP A 221 -7.86 -11.48 2.37
CA ASP A 221 -8.79 -10.84 1.42
C ASP A 221 -9.52 -9.69 2.16
N GLU A 222 -10.05 -8.69 1.45
CA GLU A 222 -10.92 -7.66 2.04
C GLU A 222 -12.37 -7.68 1.51
N GLN A 223 -13.35 -7.70 2.43
CA GLN A 223 -14.77 -7.71 2.08
C GLN A 223 -15.45 -6.40 2.52
N ARG A 224 -15.98 -5.69 1.52
CA ARG A 224 -16.75 -4.45 1.66
C ARG A 224 -18.24 -4.73 1.98
N MET A 225 -18.89 -3.88 2.79
CA MET A 225 -20.30 -4.03 3.14
C MET A 225 -20.99 -2.70 3.53
N LEU A 226 -22.12 -2.38 2.89
CA LEU A 226 -23.01 -1.29 3.30
C LEU A 226 -23.88 -1.68 4.51
N LEU A 227 -23.90 -0.84 5.56
CA LEU A 227 -24.74 -1.00 6.75
C LEU A 227 -26.21 -0.61 6.51
N GLY A 228 -26.50 0.08 5.41
CA GLY A 228 -27.87 0.48 5.00
C GLY A 228 -28.53 1.55 5.87
N ARG A 229 -27.82 2.07 6.88
CA ARG A 229 -28.12 3.29 7.63
C ARG A 229 -26.81 3.88 8.15
N THR A 230 -26.79 5.15 8.51
CA THR A 230 -25.66 5.75 9.24
C THR A 230 -25.77 5.46 10.73
N HIS A 231 -24.72 4.87 11.28
CA HIS A 231 -24.49 4.66 12.71
C HIS A 231 -23.64 5.79 13.29
N ARG A 232 -23.73 6.00 14.61
CA ARG A 232 -23.07 7.10 15.32
C ARG A 232 -21.71 6.68 15.86
N ALA A 233 -20.84 7.68 16.08
CA ALA A 233 -19.64 7.50 16.90
C ALA A 233 -20.02 6.93 18.27
N GLY A 234 -19.21 5.99 18.79
CA GLY A 234 -19.49 5.27 20.03
C GLY A 234 -20.46 4.08 19.91
N GLU A 235 -21.12 3.85 18.76
CA GLU A 235 -21.75 2.54 18.52
C GLU A 235 -20.68 1.46 18.29
N VAL A 236 -20.89 0.27 18.87
CA VAL A 236 -19.97 -0.87 18.72
C VAL A 236 -20.30 -1.65 17.45
N VAL A 237 -19.29 -1.91 16.62
CA VAL A 237 -19.30 -2.91 15.54
C VAL A 237 -18.75 -4.21 16.11
N ARG A 238 -19.59 -5.23 16.26
CA ARG A 238 -19.17 -6.60 16.59
C ARG A 238 -19.13 -7.45 15.33
N LEU A 239 -17.96 -8.04 15.07
CA LEU A 239 -17.76 -9.08 14.07
C LEU A 239 -17.70 -10.43 14.81
N THR A 240 -18.54 -11.39 14.43
CA THR A 240 -18.65 -12.70 15.11
C THR A 240 -18.57 -13.84 14.10
N ALA A 241 -17.62 -14.76 14.30
CA ALA A 241 -17.62 -16.06 13.62
C ALA A 241 -18.78 -16.90 14.19
N PRO A 242 -19.83 -17.26 13.42
CA PRO A 242 -20.98 -17.97 13.96
C PRO A 242 -20.61 -19.36 14.47
N ALA A 243 -21.23 -19.81 15.57
CA ALA A 243 -20.92 -21.12 16.17
C ALA A 243 -21.21 -22.34 15.26
N GLY A 244 -21.97 -22.15 14.18
CA GLY A 244 -22.22 -23.15 13.13
C GLY A 244 -21.55 -22.85 11.80
N THR A 245 -20.48 -22.05 11.77
CA THR A 245 -19.67 -21.86 10.55
C THR A 245 -18.87 -23.13 10.22
N ALA A 246 -18.66 -23.40 8.93
CA ALA A 246 -17.83 -24.51 8.47
C ALA A 246 -16.32 -24.21 8.53
N ALA A 247 -15.94 -22.94 8.56
CA ALA A 247 -14.55 -22.54 8.70
C ALA A 247 -14.02 -22.86 10.10
N ALA A 248 -12.94 -23.64 10.18
CA ALA A 248 -12.32 -24.02 11.46
C ALA A 248 -11.83 -22.82 12.30
N TRP A 249 -11.62 -21.68 11.65
CA TRP A 249 -11.27 -20.40 12.27
C TRP A 249 -11.60 -19.24 11.30
N THR A 250 -11.53 -18.00 11.80
CA THR A 250 -11.59 -16.77 11.00
C THR A 250 -10.65 -15.76 11.65
N VAL A 251 -9.64 -15.29 10.94
CA VAL A 251 -8.79 -14.17 11.39
C VAL A 251 -9.42 -12.87 10.91
N ILE A 252 -9.50 -11.89 11.79
CA ILE A 252 -9.79 -10.49 11.47
C ILE A 252 -8.49 -9.70 11.64
N ASP A 253 -8.10 -8.98 10.60
CA ASP A 253 -6.88 -8.16 10.54
C ASP A 253 -7.19 -6.73 10.99
N LEU A 254 -7.97 -6.00 10.20
CA LEU A 254 -8.40 -4.62 10.47
C LEU A 254 -9.86 -4.36 10.07
N LEU A 255 -10.39 -3.24 10.55
CA LEU A 255 -11.71 -2.70 10.17
C LEU A 255 -11.59 -1.25 9.71
N ASP A 256 -11.88 -1.00 8.44
CA ASP A 256 -12.06 0.34 7.89
C ASP A 256 -13.51 0.81 7.98
N THR A 257 -13.70 2.03 8.49
CA THR A 257 -15.02 2.61 8.78
C THR A 257 -15.30 3.85 7.92
N HIS A 258 -16.19 3.70 6.92
CA HIS A 258 -16.46 4.74 5.91
C HIS A 258 -17.80 5.45 6.13
N LEU A 259 -17.90 6.69 5.64
CA LEU A 259 -19.15 7.46 5.57
C LEU A 259 -19.48 7.80 4.11
N ILE A 260 -20.01 6.81 3.39
CA ILE A 260 -20.29 6.85 1.96
C ILE A 260 -21.48 7.78 1.68
N VAL A 261 -21.31 8.71 0.74
CA VAL A 261 -22.36 9.62 0.26
C VAL A 261 -23.36 8.87 -0.64
N PRO A 262 -24.63 9.31 -0.76
CA PRO A 262 -25.60 8.68 -1.66
C PRO A 262 -25.11 8.59 -3.12
N PRO A 263 -25.57 7.58 -3.89
CA PRO A 263 -25.11 7.35 -5.26
C PRO A 263 -25.30 8.56 -6.18
N ARG A 264 -24.28 8.85 -6.98
CA ARG A 264 -24.31 9.89 -8.02
C ARG A 264 -25.34 9.53 -9.10
N VAL A 265 -26.10 10.53 -9.57
CA VAL A 265 -27.07 10.39 -10.66
C VAL A 265 -26.76 11.40 -11.77
N LEU A 266 -26.69 10.92 -13.02
CA LEU A 266 -26.34 11.71 -14.20
C LEU A 266 -27.48 11.67 -15.24
N PRO A 267 -28.53 12.51 -15.10
CA PRO A 267 -29.74 12.42 -15.93
C PRO A 267 -29.51 12.81 -17.40
N HIS A 268 -28.41 13.50 -17.71
CA HIS A 268 -28.06 13.93 -19.08
C HIS A 268 -26.87 13.14 -19.67
N ALA A 269 -26.48 12.02 -19.05
CA ALA A 269 -25.51 11.08 -19.61
C ALA A 269 -26.18 10.03 -20.52
N VAL A 270 -25.37 9.27 -21.27
CA VAL A 270 -25.80 8.08 -22.02
C VAL A 270 -25.85 6.93 -21.02
N ASN A 271 -27.03 6.36 -20.73
CA ASN A 271 -27.16 5.32 -19.71
C ASN A 271 -26.97 3.92 -20.31
N VAL A 272 -26.07 3.11 -19.77
CA VAL A 272 -25.75 1.75 -20.26
C VAL A 272 -26.97 0.81 -20.28
N LEU A 273 -27.96 1.02 -19.40
CA LEU A 273 -29.21 0.25 -19.36
C LEU A 273 -30.02 0.40 -20.66
N ALA A 274 -29.93 1.55 -21.35
CA ALA A 274 -30.61 1.77 -22.62
C ALA A 274 -30.08 0.89 -23.77
N PHE A 275 -28.91 0.24 -23.57
CA PHE A 275 -28.28 -0.67 -24.53
C PHE A 275 -28.42 -2.15 -24.15
N GLY A 276 -29.15 -2.44 -23.07
CA GLY A 276 -29.53 -3.79 -22.63
C GLY A 276 -28.68 -4.40 -21.51
N ALA A 277 -27.76 -3.65 -20.89
CA ALA A 277 -26.94 -4.13 -19.78
C ALA A 277 -27.80 -4.50 -18.56
N ASP A 278 -27.38 -5.52 -17.82
CA ASP A 278 -28.13 -6.09 -16.69
C ASP A 278 -27.52 -5.68 -15.33
N PRO A 279 -28.18 -4.80 -14.54
CA PRO A 279 -27.66 -4.31 -13.26
C PRO A 279 -27.81 -5.33 -12.11
N THR A 280 -28.28 -6.56 -12.39
CA THR A 280 -28.38 -7.66 -11.41
C THR A 280 -27.21 -8.64 -11.47
N GLY A 281 -26.27 -8.46 -12.40
CA GLY A 281 -25.12 -9.35 -12.61
C GLY A 281 -25.49 -10.73 -13.17
N ARG A 282 -26.76 -10.99 -13.52
CA ARG A 282 -27.25 -12.31 -13.94
C ARG A 282 -27.03 -12.63 -15.41
N ARG A 283 -26.83 -11.61 -16.25
CA ARG A 283 -26.67 -11.74 -17.70
C ARG A 283 -25.47 -10.94 -18.18
N GLN A 284 -24.79 -11.49 -19.18
CA GLN A 284 -23.65 -10.88 -19.85
C GLN A 284 -24.04 -9.51 -20.43
N SER A 285 -23.20 -8.50 -20.20
CA SER A 285 -23.45 -7.10 -20.51
C SER A 285 -22.39 -6.47 -21.41
N ALA A 286 -21.28 -7.15 -21.74
CA ALA A 286 -20.17 -6.60 -22.54
C ALA A 286 -20.64 -5.98 -23.87
N ASP A 287 -21.46 -6.68 -24.65
CA ASP A 287 -21.98 -6.14 -25.92
C ASP A 287 -22.87 -4.89 -25.73
N ALA A 288 -23.50 -4.74 -24.56
CA ALA A 288 -24.26 -3.55 -24.21
C ALA A 288 -23.33 -2.39 -23.79
N PHE A 289 -22.22 -2.69 -23.13
CA PHE A 289 -21.14 -1.73 -22.88
C PHE A 289 -20.53 -1.24 -24.20
N ASP A 290 -20.13 -2.12 -25.12
CA ASP A 290 -19.58 -1.74 -26.43
C ASP A 290 -20.53 -0.81 -27.21
N ARG A 291 -21.82 -1.17 -27.30
CA ARG A 291 -22.84 -0.34 -27.96
C ARG A 291 -23.01 1.01 -27.27
N ALA A 292 -22.93 1.05 -25.94
CA ALA A 292 -23.08 2.27 -25.15
C ALA A 292 -21.85 3.19 -25.25
N VAL A 293 -20.63 2.64 -25.20
CA VAL A 293 -19.35 3.33 -25.41
C VAL A 293 -19.31 3.93 -26.82
N ALA A 294 -19.58 3.12 -27.85
CA ALA A 294 -19.60 3.57 -29.23
C ALA A 294 -20.68 4.65 -29.47
N HIS A 295 -21.81 4.61 -28.77
CA HIS A 295 -22.81 5.68 -28.83
C HIS A 295 -22.36 6.94 -28.07
N ALA A 296 -21.85 6.80 -26.84
CA ALA A 296 -21.38 7.89 -25.98
C ALA A 296 -20.34 8.77 -26.67
N ARG A 297 -19.34 8.13 -27.29
CA ARG A 297 -18.35 8.75 -28.17
C ARG A 297 -19.00 9.53 -29.32
N ARG A 298 -19.83 8.88 -30.15
CA ARG A 298 -20.48 9.50 -31.32
C ARG A 298 -21.39 10.69 -31.00
N VAL A 299 -21.83 10.85 -29.75
CA VAL A 299 -22.67 11.98 -29.31
C VAL A 299 -21.94 12.92 -28.32
N HIS A 300 -20.64 12.71 -28.12
CA HIS A 300 -19.75 13.45 -27.21
C HIS A 300 -20.38 13.70 -25.83
N ARG A 301 -20.93 12.65 -25.20
CA ARG A 301 -21.52 12.70 -23.86
C ARG A 301 -21.04 11.51 -23.01
N PRO A 302 -20.81 11.69 -21.70
CA PRO A 302 -20.40 10.59 -20.82
C PRO A 302 -21.36 9.40 -20.86
N LEU A 303 -20.79 8.21 -20.81
CA LEU A 303 -21.48 6.97 -20.44
C LEU A 303 -21.68 6.94 -18.93
N TYR A 304 -22.91 6.77 -18.47
CA TYR A 304 -23.27 6.60 -17.07
C TYR A 304 -23.62 5.15 -16.78
N LEU A 305 -22.93 4.60 -15.78
CA LEU A 305 -23.18 3.30 -15.18
C LEU A 305 -23.96 3.52 -13.87
N PRO A 306 -25.26 3.21 -13.80
CA PRO A 306 -26.06 3.41 -12.59
C PRO A 306 -25.69 2.41 -11.47
N PRO A 307 -26.30 2.53 -10.27
CA PRO A 307 -26.16 1.52 -9.23
C PRO A 307 -26.61 0.14 -9.73
N GLY A 308 -25.82 -0.88 -9.42
CA GLY A 308 -26.00 -2.25 -9.89
C GLY A 308 -24.68 -3.00 -10.05
N THR A 309 -24.79 -4.30 -10.25
CA THR A 309 -23.69 -5.19 -10.61
C THR A 309 -23.86 -5.60 -12.07
N PHE A 310 -22.82 -5.48 -12.89
CA PHE A 310 -22.85 -5.81 -14.32
C PHE A 310 -21.85 -6.93 -14.62
N GLN A 311 -22.31 -8.03 -15.23
CA GLN A 311 -21.43 -9.13 -15.62
C GLN A 311 -20.80 -8.85 -16.99
N VAL A 312 -19.47 -8.82 -17.07
CA VAL A 312 -18.66 -8.46 -18.23
C VAL A 312 -17.47 -9.42 -18.29
N ASP A 313 -17.55 -10.46 -19.13
CA ASP A 313 -16.62 -11.60 -19.11
C ASP A 313 -15.57 -11.51 -20.25
N ARG A 314 -15.22 -10.28 -20.63
CA ARG A 314 -14.16 -9.91 -21.59
C ARG A 314 -13.85 -8.42 -21.46
N HIS A 315 -12.72 -7.97 -22.03
CA HIS A 315 -12.33 -6.56 -22.00
C HIS A 315 -13.33 -5.67 -22.76
N VAL A 316 -13.54 -4.46 -22.26
CA VAL A 316 -14.28 -3.37 -22.92
C VAL A 316 -13.25 -2.36 -23.44
N VAL A 317 -13.14 -2.26 -24.75
CA VAL A 317 -12.18 -1.34 -25.39
C VAL A 317 -12.71 0.10 -25.31
N VAL A 318 -11.88 1.02 -24.84
CA VAL A 318 -12.20 2.44 -24.60
C VAL A 318 -11.23 3.36 -25.33
N ASP A 319 -11.77 4.39 -25.98
CA ASP A 319 -11.08 5.39 -26.79
C ASP A 319 -12.02 6.59 -26.96
N ASP A 320 -11.59 7.82 -26.65
CA ASP A 320 -12.38 9.06 -26.84
C ASP A 320 -13.76 8.94 -26.14
N VAL A 321 -13.73 8.68 -24.83
CA VAL A 321 -14.92 8.37 -24.02
C VAL A 321 -14.73 8.63 -22.52
N THR A 322 -15.73 9.30 -21.92
CA THR A 322 -15.89 9.41 -20.46
C THR A 322 -16.87 8.35 -19.95
N ILE A 323 -16.49 7.57 -18.94
CA ILE A 323 -17.33 6.57 -18.26
C ILE A 323 -17.40 6.90 -16.77
N ILE A 324 -18.61 7.13 -16.25
CA ILE A 324 -18.85 7.55 -14.86
C ILE A 324 -19.85 6.60 -14.19
N GLY A 325 -19.46 6.01 -13.06
CA GLY A 325 -20.34 5.23 -12.21
C GLY A 325 -21.10 6.06 -11.18
N ALA A 326 -21.97 5.40 -10.42
CA ALA A 326 -22.69 6.02 -9.31
C ALA A 326 -21.87 6.14 -8.01
N GLY A 327 -20.62 5.67 -8.02
CA GLY A 327 -19.72 5.47 -6.88
C GLY A 327 -19.29 4.00 -6.81
N SER A 328 -18.03 3.73 -6.45
CA SER A 328 -17.43 2.38 -6.39
C SER A 328 -18.06 1.46 -5.32
N TRP A 329 -18.92 1.99 -4.46
CA TRP A 329 -19.77 1.27 -3.50
C TRP A 329 -21.17 0.91 -4.04
N TYR A 330 -21.51 1.37 -5.25
CA TYR A 330 -22.86 1.27 -5.83
C TYR A 330 -22.87 0.68 -7.24
N THR A 331 -21.86 0.99 -8.05
CA THR A 331 -21.67 0.47 -9.40
C THR A 331 -20.50 -0.50 -9.39
N VAL A 332 -20.76 -1.76 -9.70
CA VAL A 332 -19.77 -2.83 -9.81
C VAL A 332 -19.82 -3.40 -11.23
N VAL A 333 -18.68 -3.44 -11.92
CA VAL A 333 -18.52 -4.18 -13.17
C VAL A 333 -17.65 -5.40 -12.85
N LYS A 334 -18.15 -6.60 -13.06
CA LYS A 334 -17.44 -7.82 -12.66
C LYS A 334 -17.34 -8.86 -13.76
N GLY A 335 -16.27 -9.64 -13.73
CA GLY A 335 -15.99 -10.68 -14.72
C GLY A 335 -16.03 -12.08 -14.12
N ARG A 336 -16.12 -13.08 -14.99
CA ARG A 336 -15.46 -14.37 -14.79
C ARG A 336 -14.13 -14.31 -15.53
N GLU A 337 -13.16 -15.07 -15.04
CA GLU A 337 -12.08 -15.57 -15.87
C GLU A 337 -12.66 -16.59 -16.86
N VAL A 338 -12.31 -16.48 -18.15
CA VAL A 338 -12.82 -17.31 -19.24
C VAL A 338 -11.67 -17.79 -20.10
N ALA A 339 -11.46 -19.10 -20.13
CA ALA A 339 -10.47 -19.74 -21.00
C ALA A 339 -10.85 -19.55 -22.49
N LEU A 340 -9.84 -19.26 -23.31
CA LEU A 340 -9.97 -19.04 -24.75
C LEU A 340 -9.65 -20.35 -25.50
N ASP A 341 -10.44 -20.66 -26.55
CA ASP A 341 -10.21 -21.84 -27.41
C ASP A 341 -8.81 -21.84 -28.08
N THR A 342 -8.27 -20.64 -28.30
CA THR A 342 -6.91 -20.37 -28.77
C THR A 342 -6.35 -19.15 -28.03
N PRO A 343 -5.06 -19.10 -27.67
CA PRO A 343 -4.47 -17.90 -27.09
C PRO A 343 -4.66 -16.66 -27.97
N ALA A 344 -4.83 -15.50 -27.32
CA ALA A 344 -4.91 -14.21 -27.99
C ALA A 344 -3.51 -13.74 -28.49
N PRO A 345 -3.42 -12.68 -29.32
CA PRO A 345 -2.14 -12.26 -29.94
C PRO A 345 -1.04 -11.82 -28.96
N ASP A 346 -1.43 -11.41 -27.76
CA ASP A 346 -0.59 -11.08 -26.60
C ASP A 346 -0.04 -12.32 -25.86
N GLY A 347 -0.56 -13.51 -26.18
CA GLY A 347 -0.28 -14.77 -25.49
C GLY A 347 -1.32 -15.17 -24.43
N SER A 348 -2.30 -14.31 -24.13
CA SER A 348 -3.32 -14.56 -23.10
C SER A 348 -4.10 -15.83 -23.38
N ARG A 349 -4.21 -16.72 -22.37
CA ARG A 349 -5.00 -17.95 -22.41
C ARG A 349 -6.40 -17.76 -21.85
N HIS A 350 -6.58 -16.79 -20.96
CA HIS A 350 -7.86 -16.38 -20.41
C HIS A 350 -8.16 -14.90 -20.71
N THR A 351 -9.44 -14.53 -20.66
CA THR A 351 -9.90 -13.13 -20.60
C THR A 351 -10.84 -12.93 -19.40
N GLY A 352 -11.06 -11.68 -18.99
CA GLY A 352 -11.91 -11.35 -17.84
C GLY A 352 -12.54 -9.98 -17.98
N VAL A 353 -13.02 -9.39 -16.87
CA VAL A 353 -13.41 -7.98 -16.89
C VAL A 353 -12.16 -7.10 -16.98
N GLY A 354 -12.24 -6.04 -17.78
CA GLY A 354 -11.21 -4.99 -17.82
C GLY A 354 -11.64 -3.84 -18.72
N PHE A 355 -11.14 -2.64 -18.44
CA PHE A 355 -11.31 -1.47 -19.32
C PHE A 355 -9.98 -1.17 -20.01
N TYR A 356 -9.93 -1.38 -21.33
CA TYR A 356 -8.67 -1.41 -22.07
C TYR A 356 -8.55 -0.31 -23.11
N GLY A 357 -7.43 0.39 -23.13
CA GLY A 357 -6.98 1.12 -24.31
C GLY A 357 -6.66 0.16 -25.45
N ARG A 358 -6.62 0.67 -26.67
CA ARG A 358 -6.02 -0.04 -27.81
C ARG A 358 -4.52 -0.18 -27.58
N ASP A 359 -3.92 -1.21 -28.19
CA ASP A 359 -2.48 -1.45 -28.14
C ASP A 359 -1.72 -0.23 -28.69
N ALA A 360 -0.55 0.08 -28.12
CA ALA A 360 0.27 1.21 -28.58
C ALA A 360 0.72 1.05 -30.05
N ALA A 361 0.90 -0.20 -30.51
CA ALA A 361 1.20 -0.53 -31.91
C ALA A 361 0.08 -0.12 -32.88
N ASP A 362 -1.18 -0.23 -32.44
CA ASP A 362 -2.38 0.23 -33.16
C ASP A 362 -2.66 1.74 -32.92
N GLY A 363 -1.63 2.49 -32.50
CA GLY A 363 -1.65 3.92 -32.23
C GLY A 363 -2.18 4.31 -30.85
N GLY A 364 -2.52 3.34 -30.00
CA GLY A 364 -3.02 3.53 -28.63
C GLY A 364 -4.38 4.24 -28.53
N SER A 365 -5.02 4.15 -27.37
CA SER A 365 -6.21 4.96 -27.06
C SER A 365 -5.86 6.31 -26.43
N ARG A 366 -6.81 7.25 -26.52
CA ARG A 366 -6.67 8.61 -25.96
C ARG A 366 -7.98 9.16 -25.41
N ASP A 367 -7.88 10.20 -24.57
CA ASP A 367 -9.03 10.98 -24.06
C ASP A 367 -10.08 10.08 -23.37
N VAL A 368 -9.57 9.15 -22.54
CA VAL A 368 -10.38 8.19 -21.78
C VAL A 368 -10.47 8.64 -20.33
N HIS A 369 -11.70 8.75 -19.82
CA HIS A 369 -11.95 9.23 -18.46
C HIS A 369 -12.83 8.25 -17.69
N LEU A 370 -12.23 7.36 -16.89
CA LEU A 370 -12.92 6.37 -16.08
C LEU A 370 -13.09 6.90 -14.65
N SER A 371 -14.30 6.83 -14.08
CA SER A 371 -14.50 7.27 -12.69
C SER A 371 -15.65 6.63 -11.93
N GLY A 372 -15.48 6.45 -10.62
CA GLY A 372 -16.55 6.17 -9.67
C GLY A 372 -17.29 4.83 -9.85
N PHE A 373 -16.60 3.75 -10.20
CA PHE A 373 -17.14 2.38 -10.20
C PHE A 373 -16.10 1.38 -9.66
N ALA A 374 -16.53 0.17 -9.32
CA ALA A 374 -15.65 -0.94 -8.99
C ALA A 374 -15.44 -1.88 -10.19
N VAL A 375 -14.26 -2.49 -10.28
CA VAL A 375 -13.95 -3.62 -11.15
C VAL A 375 -13.58 -4.81 -10.27
N GLU A 376 -14.34 -5.91 -10.39
CA GLU A 376 -14.18 -7.11 -9.56
C GLU A 376 -13.96 -8.33 -10.48
N GLY A 377 -12.77 -8.92 -10.45
CA GLY A 377 -12.41 -10.07 -11.27
C GLY A 377 -12.88 -11.41 -10.70
N ASP A 378 -12.26 -12.49 -11.17
CA ASP A 378 -12.41 -13.85 -10.64
C ASP A 378 -11.10 -14.65 -10.81
N VAL A 379 -9.95 -13.95 -10.76
CA VAL A 379 -8.60 -14.47 -10.98
C VAL A 379 -8.07 -15.11 -9.69
N ARG A 380 -7.48 -16.31 -9.76
CA ARG A 380 -7.18 -17.16 -8.57
C ARG A 380 -5.80 -17.82 -8.58
N GLU A 381 -5.00 -17.52 -9.59
CA GLU A 381 -3.59 -17.91 -9.70
C GLU A 381 -2.88 -16.93 -10.64
N ARG A 382 -1.55 -16.93 -10.66
CA ARG A 382 -0.79 -15.99 -11.47
C ARG A 382 -0.41 -16.64 -12.80
N ILE A 383 -1.13 -16.28 -13.85
CA ILE A 383 -0.76 -16.61 -15.22
C ILE A 383 -0.20 -15.35 -15.86
N ASP A 384 1.13 -15.22 -15.89
CA ASP A 384 1.80 -13.97 -16.31
C ASP A 384 1.40 -13.51 -17.72
N THR A 385 1.19 -14.45 -18.64
CA THR A 385 0.77 -14.19 -20.03
C THR A 385 -0.61 -13.55 -20.15
N ASP A 386 -1.46 -13.65 -19.12
CA ASP A 386 -2.89 -13.39 -19.27
C ASP A 386 -3.22 -11.95 -18.84
N GLN A 387 -3.75 -11.16 -19.76
CA GLN A 387 -4.09 -9.74 -19.57
C GLN A 387 -5.41 -9.55 -18.79
N VAL A 388 -5.64 -10.35 -17.74
CA VAL A 388 -6.84 -10.30 -16.88
C VAL A 388 -6.73 -9.24 -15.77
N ASN A 389 -6.49 -7.99 -16.19
CA ASN A 389 -6.25 -6.83 -15.34
C ASN A 389 -7.46 -5.88 -15.30
N GLY A 390 -7.61 -5.11 -14.22
CA GLY A 390 -8.76 -4.22 -14.04
C GLY A 390 -8.84 -3.08 -15.07
N VAL A 391 -7.68 -2.51 -15.43
CA VAL A 391 -7.48 -1.52 -16.51
C VAL A 391 -6.18 -1.84 -17.24
N GLY A 392 -6.11 -1.59 -18.56
CA GLY A 392 -4.82 -1.72 -19.26
C GLY A 392 -4.77 -1.17 -20.68
N GLY A 393 -3.72 -1.55 -21.41
CA GLY A 393 -3.40 -1.02 -22.75
C GLY A 393 -2.93 0.45 -22.72
N ALA A 394 -2.78 1.07 -23.89
CA ALA A 394 -2.27 2.44 -23.97
C ALA A 394 -3.40 3.49 -23.80
N LEU A 395 -3.31 4.34 -22.77
CA LEU A 395 -4.29 5.39 -22.45
C LEU A 395 -3.66 6.79 -22.35
N SER A 396 -3.38 7.43 -23.49
CA SER A 396 -2.79 8.78 -23.50
C SER A 396 -3.80 9.88 -23.15
N HIS A 397 -3.35 10.98 -22.53
CA HIS A 397 -4.19 12.13 -22.14
C HIS A 397 -5.48 11.73 -21.40
N SER A 398 -5.35 10.81 -20.44
CA SER A 398 -6.48 10.07 -19.86
C SER A 398 -6.51 10.20 -18.34
N THR A 399 -7.65 9.90 -17.71
CA THR A 399 -7.81 9.97 -16.25
C THR A 399 -8.57 8.78 -15.67
N ILE A 400 -8.14 8.29 -14.52
CA ILE A 400 -8.80 7.23 -13.75
C ILE A 400 -9.00 7.74 -12.33
N ASP A 401 -10.25 7.94 -11.89
CA ASP A 401 -10.55 8.60 -10.61
C ASP A 401 -11.58 7.86 -9.75
N GLY A 402 -11.23 7.57 -8.49
CA GLY A 402 -12.17 6.99 -7.53
C GLY A 402 -12.69 5.59 -7.89
N LEU A 403 -11.84 4.74 -8.51
CA LEU A 403 -12.17 3.34 -8.73
C LEU A 403 -11.89 2.48 -7.50
N TYR A 404 -12.41 1.25 -7.51
CA TYR A 404 -12.01 0.16 -6.62
C TYR A 404 -11.71 -1.08 -7.49
N LEU A 405 -10.50 -1.62 -7.43
CA LEU A 405 -10.05 -2.73 -8.28
C LEU A 405 -9.67 -3.95 -7.41
N HIS A 406 -10.18 -5.14 -7.76
CA HIS A 406 -10.19 -6.31 -6.86
C HIS A 406 -10.21 -7.63 -7.62
N HIS A 407 -9.50 -8.66 -7.14
CA HIS A 407 -9.49 -10.03 -7.70
C HIS A 407 -9.13 -10.13 -9.20
N THR A 408 -8.23 -9.26 -9.64
CA THR A 408 -7.60 -9.28 -10.97
C THR A 408 -6.12 -9.70 -10.85
N LYS A 409 -5.45 -10.02 -11.97
CA LYS A 409 -4.00 -10.34 -11.92
C LYS A 409 -3.22 -9.10 -11.47
N VAL A 410 -3.40 -8.01 -12.20
CA VAL A 410 -2.87 -6.68 -11.89
C VAL A 410 -4.03 -5.69 -11.81
N GLY A 411 -3.94 -4.69 -10.94
CA GLY A 411 -4.97 -3.65 -10.84
C GLY A 411 -5.00 -2.81 -12.12
N MET A 412 -3.87 -2.22 -12.49
CA MET A 412 -3.70 -1.54 -13.78
C MET A 412 -2.37 -1.84 -14.46
N TRP A 413 -2.37 -2.36 -15.69
CA TRP A 413 -1.15 -2.66 -16.45
C TRP A 413 -1.13 -1.85 -17.76
N PHE A 414 -0.24 -0.86 -17.84
CA PHE A 414 -0.19 0.08 -18.96
C PHE A 414 1.02 -0.19 -19.85
N ASP A 415 0.81 -0.86 -20.98
CA ASP A 415 1.80 -1.01 -22.04
C ASP A 415 1.82 0.24 -22.94
N GLY A 416 2.94 0.96 -22.93
CA GLY A 416 3.17 2.11 -23.80
C GLY A 416 3.78 1.76 -25.17
N PRO A 417 4.33 2.75 -25.89
CA PRO A 417 4.50 4.15 -25.47
C PRO A 417 3.18 4.92 -25.33
N MET A 418 3.06 5.69 -24.24
CA MET A 418 1.90 6.56 -23.96
C MET A 418 2.27 7.75 -23.07
N THR A 419 1.40 8.75 -22.95
CA THR A 419 1.70 9.97 -22.19
C THR A 419 0.51 10.60 -21.47
N ASP A 420 0.77 11.35 -20.39
CA ASP A 420 -0.21 12.24 -19.73
C ASP A 420 -1.44 11.50 -19.13
N LEU A 421 -1.24 10.30 -18.58
CA LEU A 421 -2.22 9.57 -17.77
C LEU A 421 -2.21 10.08 -16.31
N ARG A 422 -3.38 10.29 -15.72
CA ARG A 422 -3.54 10.60 -14.28
C ARG A 422 -4.44 9.60 -13.58
N VAL A 423 -3.90 8.89 -12.59
CA VAL A 423 -4.65 8.00 -11.69
C VAL A 423 -4.80 8.68 -10.34
N THR A 424 -6.04 8.85 -9.85
CA THR A 424 -6.34 9.55 -8.60
C THR A 424 -7.37 8.85 -7.70
N ASN A 425 -7.24 9.08 -6.39
CA ASN A 425 -8.23 8.72 -5.35
C ASN A 425 -8.72 7.25 -5.39
N THR A 426 -7.93 6.32 -5.93
CA THR A 426 -8.34 4.96 -6.29
C THR A 426 -7.89 3.95 -5.25
N VAL A 427 -8.65 2.86 -5.07
CA VAL A 427 -8.28 1.73 -4.21
C VAL A 427 -7.99 0.51 -5.10
N ILE A 428 -6.90 -0.19 -4.81
CA ILE A 428 -6.51 -1.45 -5.44
C ILE A 428 -6.26 -2.44 -4.30
N ALA A 429 -7.04 -3.52 -4.26
CA ALA A 429 -6.97 -4.54 -3.21
C ALA A 429 -6.81 -5.94 -3.83
N ASP A 430 -6.19 -6.85 -3.08
CA ASP A 430 -6.16 -8.30 -3.34
C ASP A 430 -5.90 -8.63 -4.81
N GLN A 431 -4.69 -8.26 -5.26
CA GLN A 431 -4.16 -8.52 -6.61
C GLN A 431 -3.11 -9.62 -6.52
N ILE A 432 -3.09 -10.53 -7.49
CA ILE A 432 -2.21 -11.70 -7.47
C ILE A 432 -0.80 -11.38 -8.02
N ALA A 433 -0.63 -10.24 -8.69
CA ALA A 433 0.64 -9.62 -9.03
C ALA A 433 0.61 -8.13 -8.63
N ASP A 434 1.15 -7.25 -9.47
CA ASP A 434 1.29 -5.81 -9.23
C ASP A 434 -0.03 -5.10 -8.86
N GLY A 435 0.06 -4.02 -8.09
CA GLY A 435 -1.08 -3.10 -7.93
C GLY A 435 -1.29 -2.25 -9.19
N LEU A 436 -0.22 -1.60 -9.66
CA LEU A 436 -0.18 -0.87 -10.93
C LEU A 436 1.23 -0.90 -11.51
N ASN A 437 1.36 -1.16 -12.82
CA ASN A 437 2.63 -1.07 -13.54
C ASN A 437 2.54 -0.06 -14.71
N PHE A 438 3.50 0.86 -14.77
CA PHE A 438 3.80 1.67 -15.96
C PHE A 438 4.87 0.94 -16.78
N HIS A 439 4.45 0.20 -17.81
CA HIS A 439 5.30 -0.68 -18.60
C HIS A 439 5.65 -0.05 -19.97
N THR A 440 6.94 -0.05 -20.30
CA THR A 440 7.54 0.37 -21.58
C THR A 440 7.09 1.74 -22.14
N GLY A 441 7.93 2.77 -21.96
CA GLY A 441 7.72 4.08 -22.62
C GLY A 441 6.51 4.88 -22.15
N VAL A 442 5.99 4.65 -20.94
CA VAL A 442 4.99 5.52 -20.31
C VAL A 442 5.68 6.82 -19.87
N THR A 443 5.12 7.97 -20.22
CA THR A 443 5.73 9.28 -19.89
C THR A 443 4.76 10.30 -19.30
N HIS A 444 5.28 11.29 -18.58
CA HIS A 444 4.54 12.43 -18.02
C HIS A 444 3.29 12.05 -17.19
N SER A 445 3.24 10.83 -16.68
CA SER A 445 2.05 10.21 -16.08
C SER A 445 2.19 10.11 -14.56
N SER A 446 1.06 10.14 -13.85
CA SER A 446 1.05 10.24 -12.38
C SER A 446 0.02 9.36 -11.69
N VAL A 447 0.39 8.77 -10.56
CA VAL A 447 -0.50 8.07 -9.62
C VAL A 447 -0.48 8.81 -8.28
N THR A 448 -1.64 9.25 -7.78
CA THR A 448 -1.72 10.11 -6.59
C THR A 448 -2.97 9.89 -5.74
N ASP A 449 -2.84 9.90 -4.41
CA ASP A 449 -3.92 9.57 -3.48
C ASP A 449 -4.52 8.16 -3.70
N THR A 450 -3.72 7.23 -4.23
CA THR A 450 -4.12 5.82 -4.41
C THR A 450 -3.77 4.99 -3.17
N VAL A 451 -4.65 4.06 -2.81
CA VAL A 451 -4.38 3.00 -1.83
C VAL A 451 -4.12 1.69 -2.59
N VAL A 452 -3.01 1.01 -2.27
CA VAL A 452 -2.77 -0.37 -2.69
C VAL A 452 -2.60 -1.25 -1.45
N ARG A 453 -3.40 -2.31 -1.32
CA ARG A 453 -3.35 -3.22 -0.18
C ARG A 453 -3.29 -4.66 -0.67
N ASN A 454 -2.43 -5.49 -0.06
CA ASN A 454 -2.37 -6.92 -0.32
C ASN A 454 -2.12 -7.29 -1.81
N SER A 455 -1.09 -6.71 -2.43
CA SER A 455 -0.64 -7.11 -3.78
C SER A 455 0.28 -8.35 -3.72
N GLY A 456 0.27 -9.16 -4.77
CA GLY A 456 1.07 -10.36 -4.96
C GLY A 456 2.36 -10.14 -5.76
N ASP A 457 2.68 -8.88 -6.06
CA ASP A 457 3.98 -8.36 -6.51
C ASP A 457 4.06 -6.85 -6.19
N ASP A 458 4.98 -6.12 -6.83
CA ASP A 458 5.19 -4.69 -6.73
C ASP A 458 3.88 -3.87 -6.70
N ALA A 459 3.57 -3.26 -5.56
CA ALA A 459 2.30 -2.54 -5.39
C ALA A 459 2.16 -1.32 -6.32
N LEU A 460 3.26 -0.62 -6.63
CA LEU A 460 3.35 0.40 -7.68
C LEU A 460 4.71 0.29 -8.40
N ALA A 461 4.71 -0.08 -9.68
CA ALA A 461 5.92 -0.30 -10.48
C ALA A 461 6.04 0.67 -11.67
N MET A 462 7.28 1.04 -12.02
CA MET A 462 7.63 1.63 -13.32
C MET A 462 8.68 0.76 -13.99
N TRP A 463 8.30 -0.07 -14.96
CA TRP A 463 9.22 -0.96 -15.67
C TRP A 463 9.54 -0.49 -17.08
N SER A 464 10.79 -0.05 -17.28
CA SER A 464 11.29 0.51 -18.54
C SER A 464 11.81 -0.54 -19.51
N GLU A 465 11.06 -1.64 -19.76
CA GLU A 465 11.49 -2.69 -20.70
C GLU A 465 11.59 -2.15 -22.12
N GLY A 466 12.79 -2.14 -22.72
CA GLY A 466 13.06 -1.77 -24.11
C GLY A 466 12.80 -0.29 -24.50
N THR A 467 11.98 0.44 -23.75
CA THR A 467 11.68 1.86 -23.92
C THR A 467 11.65 2.55 -22.56
N ALA A 468 12.45 3.59 -22.40
CA ALA A 468 12.56 4.33 -21.14
C ALA A 468 11.23 4.99 -20.73
N ASN A 469 10.73 4.67 -19.52
CA ASN A 469 9.73 5.48 -18.85
C ASN A 469 10.33 6.86 -18.50
N ALA A 470 9.58 7.95 -18.60
CA ALA A 470 10.14 9.29 -18.40
C ALA A 470 9.20 10.31 -17.76
N SER A 471 9.71 11.13 -16.82
CA SER A 471 8.97 12.21 -16.15
C SER A 471 7.68 11.77 -15.41
N ASN A 472 7.63 10.52 -14.95
CA ASN A 472 6.48 9.98 -14.22
C ASN A 472 6.57 10.26 -12.71
N THR A 473 5.42 10.27 -12.02
CA THR A 473 5.33 10.55 -10.57
C THR A 473 4.39 9.61 -9.82
N PHE A 474 4.88 8.94 -8.78
CA PHE A 474 4.06 8.28 -7.76
C PHE A 474 4.11 9.10 -6.47
N ALA A 475 3.03 9.82 -6.14
CA ALA A 475 3.01 10.73 -4.99
C ALA A 475 1.81 10.53 -4.07
N TYR A 476 1.98 10.69 -2.75
CA TYR A 476 0.91 10.59 -1.75
C TYR A 476 0.07 9.29 -1.85
N ASN A 477 0.69 8.15 -2.12
CA ASN A 477 -0.01 6.85 -2.15
C ASN A 477 0.21 6.10 -0.84
N THR A 478 -0.79 5.34 -0.39
CA THR A 478 -0.64 4.40 0.73
C THR A 478 -0.48 3.00 0.18
N VAL A 479 0.57 2.29 0.59
CA VAL A 479 0.80 0.88 0.29
C VAL A 479 0.86 0.10 1.60
N GLN A 480 0.14 -1.02 1.69
CA GLN A 480 0.01 -1.81 2.92
C GLN A 480 0.02 -3.31 2.63
N SER A 481 0.96 -4.02 3.26
CA SER A 481 1.11 -5.48 3.19
C SER A 481 1.26 -6.09 1.78
N PRO A 482 2.16 -5.60 0.89
CA PRO A 482 2.50 -6.33 -0.32
C PRO A 482 3.18 -7.67 0.05
N VAL A 483 2.62 -8.76 -0.46
CA VAL A 483 2.92 -10.15 -0.10
C VAL A 483 4.20 -10.67 -0.76
N LEU A 484 4.60 -10.06 -1.87
CA LEU A 484 5.83 -10.32 -2.62
C LEU A 484 6.42 -8.99 -3.09
N ALA A 485 7.73 -8.96 -3.32
CA ALA A 485 8.43 -7.83 -3.91
C ALA A 485 8.20 -6.52 -3.13
N ASN A 486 7.93 -5.41 -3.82
CA ASN A 486 8.12 -4.08 -3.27
C ASN A 486 6.83 -3.28 -3.04
N GLY A 487 6.92 -2.24 -2.22
CA GLY A 487 5.86 -1.26 -2.10
C GLY A 487 5.84 -0.26 -3.25
N ILE A 488 7.01 0.24 -3.64
CA ILE A 488 7.21 1.02 -4.87
C ILE A 488 8.51 0.57 -5.53
N ALA A 489 8.46 0.21 -6.82
CA ALA A 489 9.62 -0.20 -7.60
C ALA A 489 9.84 0.70 -8.82
N LEU A 490 11.09 1.09 -9.02
CA LEU A 490 11.57 1.72 -10.26
C LEU A 490 12.56 0.76 -10.93
N TYR A 491 12.29 0.39 -12.19
CA TYR A 491 13.22 -0.36 -13.03
C TYR A 491 13.57 0.49 -14.25
N GLY A 492 14.74 1.12 -14.19
CA GLY A 492 15.23 2.03 -15.24
C GLY A 492 14.46 3.35 -15.37
N GLY A 493 14.78 4.10 -16.43
CA GLY A 493 14.00 5.27 -16.86
C GLY A 493 14.53 6.62 -16.36
N ALA A 494 13.88 7.71 -16.80
CA ALA A 494 14.40 9.07 -16.72
C ALA A 494 13.51 10.04 -15.90
N ASP A 495 14.14 10.88 -15.07
CA ASP A 495 13.47 11.99 -14.36
C ASP A 495 12.23 11.59 -13.51
N LEU A 496 12.26 10.38 -12.95
CA LEU A 496 11.16 9.79 -12.18
C LEU A 496 11.07 10.39 -10.76
N THR A 497 9.86 10.44 -10.20
CA THR A 497 9.60 10.97 -8.85
C THR A 497 8.74 10.03 -7.99
N VAL A 498 9.18 9.77 -6.75
CA VAL A 498 8.47 8.99 -5.72
C VAL A 498 8.39 9.84 -4.45
N ALA A 499 7.22 10.44 -4.16
CA ALA A 499 7.10 11.50 -3.15
C ALA A 499 5.97 11.31 -2.13
N HIS A 500 6.23 11.53 -0.84
CA HIS A 500 5.19 11.59 0.20
C HIS A 500 4.30 10.35 0.36
N ASN A 501 4.75 9.18 -0.13
CA ASN A 501 4.05 7.92 0.02
C ASN A 501 4.18 7.38 1.46
N LEU A 502 3.20 6.58 1.90
CA LEU A 502 3.26 5.79 3.14
C LEU A 502 3.29 4.31 2.73
N ILE A 503 4.34 3.58 3.11
CA ILE A 503 4.57 2.22 2.61
C ILE A 503 4.85 1.29 3.79
N ALA A 504 3.94 0.36 4.05
CA ALA A 504 3.95 -0.47 5.24
C ALA A 504 3.91 -1.97 4.95
N ASP A 505 4.56 -2.72 5.83
CA ASP A 505 4.45 -4.17 5.97
C ASP A 505 4.78 -5.08 4.75
N PRO A 506 5.77 -4.77 3.87
CA PRO A 506 6.19 -5.71 2.82
C PRO A 506 6.66 -7.04 3.41
N VAL A 507 6.38 -8.18 2.76
CA VAL A 507 6.51 -9.51 3.40
C VAL A 507 7.78 -10.27 3.04
N ARG A 508 8.10 -10.47 1.74
CA ARG A 508 9.27 -11.26 1.28
C ARG A 508 9.80 -10.78 -0.07
N GLU A 509 11.09 -11.05 -0.32
CA GLU A 509 11.75 -10.91 -1.64
C GLU A 509 11.67 -9.49 -2.25
N GLY A 510 11.50 -8.47 -1.40
CA GLY A 510 11.51 -7.05 -1.75
C GLY A 510 11.25 -6.14 -0.55
N SER A 511 11.03 -4.85 -0.75
CA SER A 511 10.82 -3.90 0.36
C SER A 511 10.12 -2.61 -0.03
N ALA A 512 10.01 -1.66 0.90
CA ALA A 512 9.14 -0.51 0.72
C ALA A 512 9.49 0.33 -0.52
N ILE A 513 10.78 0.63 -0.77
CA ILE A 513 11.19 1.34 -1.99
C ILE A 513 12.35 0.60 -2.66
N HIS A 514 12.22 0.33 -3.96
CA HIS A 514 13.24 -0.33 -4.78
C HIS A 514 13.68 0.52 -5.98
N VAL A 515 14.97 0.49 -6.26
CA VAL A 515 15.60 1.09 -7.44
C VAL A 515 16.51 0.03 -8.08
N GLY A 516 15.97 -0.67 -9.08
CA GLY A 516 16.61 -1.84 -9.70
C GLY A 516 17.08 -1.58 -11.12
N ALA A 517 18.38 -1.75 -11.37
CA ALA A 517 18.94 -1.88 -12.72
C ALA A 517 18.92 -3.37 -13.12
N ARG A 518 17.71 -3.90 -13.34
CA ARG A 518 17.41 -5.31 -13.65
C ARG A 518 16.25 -5.44 -14.65
N PHE A 519 15.87 -6.68 -14.99
CA PHE A 519 14.74 -7.00 -15.88
C PHE A 519 14.85 -6.39 -17.29
N GLY A 520 16.07 -6.34 -17.86
CA GLY A 520 16.32 -5.83 -19.20
C GLY A 520 16.13 -4.32 -19.36
N ALA A 521 15.66 -3.63 -18.31
CA ALA A 521 15.17 -2.25 -18.36
C ALA A 521 16.24 -1.25 -18.85
N GLU A 522 15.79 -0.19 -19.53
CA GLU A 522 16.65 0.91 -19.94
C GLU A 522 17.41 1.54 -18.75
N PRO A 523 18.60 2.15 -18.95
CA PRO A 523 19.35 2.76 -17.84
C PRO A 523 18.54 3.81 -17.08
N PHE A 524 18.89 4.04 -15.81
CA PHE A 524 18.46 5.25 -15.11
C PHE A 524 19.11 6.48 -15.75
N ALA A 525 18.35 7.55 -15.92
CA ALA A 525 18.84 8.80 -16.52
C ALA A 525 18.14 10.04 -15.92
N GLY A 526 18.64 11.23 -16.26
CA GLY A 526 18.16 12.48 -15.67
C GLY A 526 18.34 12.49 -14.15
N ARG A 527 17.31 12.89 -13.39
CA ARG A 527 17.33 12.83 -11.92
C ARG A 527 16.18 11.99 -11.35
N ILE A 528 16.51 10.95 -10.60
CA ILE A 528 15.55 10.17 -9.83
C ILE A 528 15.33 10.86 -8.47
N ARG A 529 14.08 11.21 -8.15
CA ARG A 529 13.71 11.99 -6.95
C ARG A 529 12.88 11.14 -6.00
N ILE A 530 13.43 10.73 -4.88
CA ILE A 530 12.73 9.99 -3.83
C ILE A 530 12.63 10.94 -2.63
N THR A 531 11.43 11.42 -2.27
CA THR A 531 11.35 12.53 -1.32
C THR A 531 10.17 12.55 -0.37
N GLY A 532 10.49 12.72 0.92
CA GLY A 532 9.53 12.84 2.00
C GLY A 532 8.60 11.64 2.12
N ASN A 533 9.02 10.43 1.76
CA ASN A 533 8.23 9.21 1.96
C ASN A 533 8.31 8.75 3.43
N THR A 534 7.50 7.77 3.81
CA THR A 534 7.63 7.08 5.10
C THR A 534 7.41 5.59 4.94
N THR A 535 8.41 4.81 5.35
CA THR A 535 8.36 3.34 5.31
C THR A 535 8.20 2.78 6.72
N VAL A 536 7.43 1.69 6.84
CA VAL A 536 7.04 1.11 8.14
C VAL A 536 7.23 -0.40 8.11
N ARG A 537 7.97 -0.96 9.06
CA ARG A 537 8.15 -2.41 9.23
C ARG A 537 8.66 -3.11 7.97
N ALA A 538 9.46 -2.39 7.19
CA ALA A 538 10.06 -2.79 5.92
C ALA A 538 11.45 -3.44 6.12
N GLY A 539 12.21 -3.61 5.03
CA GLY A 539 13.51 -4.29 5.02
C GLY A 539 13.32 -5.77 5.35
N THR A 540 12.72 -6.54 4.44
CA THR A 540 12.35 -7.96 4.67
C THR A 540 13.58 -8.88 4.68
N TYR A 541 13.35 -10.17 4.94
CA TYR A 541 14.32 -11.19 4.55
C TYR A 541 14.23 -11.46 3.04
N ASP A 542 15.37 -11.71 2.41
CA ASP A 542 15.47 -12.33 1.10
C ASP A 542 15.91 -13.79 1.27
N LEU A 543 15.14 -14.71 0.69
CA LEU A 543 15.32 -16.16 0.84
C LEU A 543 16.41 -16.74 -0.06
N ASN A 544 16.76 -16.06 -1.15
CA ASN A 544 17.69 -16.53 -2.17
C ASN A 544 19.14 -16.17 -1.81
N TRP A 545 19.37 -14.92 -1.42
CA TRP A 545 20.65 -14.47 -0.85
C TRP A 545 20.79 -14.82 0.64
N ASN A 546 19.68 -15.17 1.32
CA ASN A 546 19.63 -15.54 2.73
C ASN A 546 20.16 -14.39 3.62
N ILE A 547 19.70 -13.16 3.37
CA ILE A 547 20.11 -11.91 4.05
C ILE A 547 18.93 -10.94 4.20
N GLY A 548 19.08 -9.92 5.05
CA GLY A 548 18.10 -8.85 5.21
C GLY A 548 18.24 -7.71 4.20
N LEU A 549 17.13 -7.29 3.60
CA LEU A 549 17.04 -6.15 2.69
C LEU A 549 17.05 -4.80 3.44
N GLY A 550 17.13 -3.72 2.67
CA GLY A 550 16.92 -2.34 3.15
C GLY A 550 15.46 -1.91 2.99
N ALA A 551 14.95 -1.07 3.90
CA ALA A 551 13.63 -0.44 3.74
C ALA A 551 13.54 0.38 2.44
N ILE A 552 14.63 1.09 2.10
CA ILE A 552 14.97 1.43 0.70
C ILE A 552 16.14 0.56 0.24
N TRP A 553 16.08 0.02 -0.98
CA TRP A 553 17.17 -0.80 -1.53
C TRP A 553 17.46 -0.56 -3.02
N PHE A 554 18.75 -0.46 -3.33
CA PHE A 554 19.31 -0.23 -4.67
C PHE A 554 19.98 -1.51 -5.16
N TYR A 555 19.65 -1.95 -6.37
CA TYR A 555 20.13 -3.21 -6.92
C TYR A 555 20.70 -3.04 -8.33
N ALA A 556 22.01 -3.23 -8.49
CA ALA A 556 22.67 -3.32 -9.79
C ALA A 556 22.82 -4.79 -10.21
N LEU A 557 22.18 -5.18 -11.32
CA LEU A 557 22.27 -6.53 -11.91
C LEU A 557 22.74 -6.46 -13.37
N ASP A 558 21.90 -5.92 -14.24
CA ASP A 558 22.13 -5.91 -15.70
C ASP A 558 23.17 -4.85 -16.10
N ARG A 559 23.29 -3.80 -15.28
CA ARG A 559 24.14 -2.62 -15.48
C ARG A 559 24.33 -1.86 -14.17
N SER A 560 25.30 -0.94 -14.15
CA SER A 560 25.52 -0.01 -13.03
C SER A 560 24.35 0.96 -12.83
N ILE A 561 24.27 1.54 -11.64
CA ILE A 561 23.46 2.73 -11.34
C ILE A 561 24.44 3.90 -11.15
N ASP A 562 24.34 4.92 -12.01
CA ASP A 562 25.22 6.11 -12.01
C ASP A 562 24.49 7.45 -12.26
N ALA A 563 23.15 7.42 -12.28
CA ALA A 563 22.29 8.61 -12.43
C ALA A 563 22.28 9.50 -11.17
N ASP A 564 21.74 10.72 -11.31
CA ASP A 564 21.53 11.66 -10.20
C ASP A 564 20.35 11.20 -9.33
N VAL A 565 20.63 10.39 -8.30
CA VAL A 565 19.62 9.78 -7.42
C VAL A 565 19.58 10.53 -6.09
N GLN A 566 18.47 11.23 -5.84
CA GLN A 566 18.31 12.09 -4.66
C GLN A 566 17.22 11.56 -3.74
N VAL A 567 17.61 11.08 -2.55
CA VAL A 567 16.73 10.61 -1.48
C VAL A 567 16.67 11.68 -0.40
N VAL A 568 15.53 12.35 -0.21
CA VAL A 568 15.46 13.60 0.59
C VAL A 568 14.23 13.68 1.50
N GLY A 569 14.46 13.69 2.82
CA GLY A 569 13.40 13.90 3.82
C GLY A 569 12.57 12.67 4.18
N ASP A 570 12.99 11.48 3.73
CA ASP A 570 12.32 10.21 4.01
C ASP A 570 12.48 9.78 5.47
N ALA A 571 11.51 9.04 5.99
CA ALA A 571 11.54 8.44 7.32
C ALA A 571 11.39 6.92 7.25
N TYR A 572 12.30 6.18 7.87
CA TYR A 572 12.31 4.72 7.92
C TYR A 572 12.05 4.27 9.36
N LEU A 573 10.88 3.67 9.59
CA LEU A 573 10.34 3.36 10.91
C LEU A 573 10.28 1.84 11.12
N ASP A 574 10.85 1.35 12.22
CA ASP A 574 10.78 -0.05 12.64
C ASP A 574 11.29 -1.04 11.56
N SER A 575 12.40 -0.71 10.89
CA SER A 575 12.95 -1.54 9.80
C SER A 575 13.45 -2.88 10.35
N THR A 576 13.03 -4.01 9.76
CA THR A 576 13.28 -5.35 10.30
C THR A 576 14.76 -5.75 10.22
N TYR A 577 15.42 -5.41 9.12
CA TYR A 577 16.86 -5.54 8.95
C TYR A 577 17.49 -4.15 8.76
N ASN A 578 17.81 -3.76 7.52
CA ASN A 578 18.52 -2.52 7.23
C ASN A 578 17.56 -1.38 6.89
N ALA A 579 17.96 -0.14 7.14
CA ALA A 579 17.19 1.03 6.71
C ALA A 579 17.48 1.34 5.23
N ILE A 580 18.75 1.37 4.84
CA ILE A 580 19.24 1.56 3.48
C ILE A 580 20.10 0.36 3.07
N MET A 581 19.93 -0.14 1.86
CA MET A 581 20.80 -1.17 1.27
C MET A 581 21.21 -0.84 -0.16
N LEU A 582 22.46 -1.08 -0.52
CA LEU A 582 22.96 -0.98 -1.89
C LEU A 582 23.68 -2.30 -2.22
N VAL A 583 23.23 -3.03 -3.24
CA VAL A 583 23.68 -4.39 -3.53
C VAL A 583 23.89 -4.63 -5.04
N SER A 584 24.85 -5.48 -5.37
CA SER A 584 25.00 -6.08 -6.70
C SER A 584 25.12 -7.59 -6.58
N ASP A 585 24.52 -8.34 -7.50
CA ASP A 585 24.48 -9.80 -7.40
C ASP A 585 25.87 -10.41 -7.60
N TRP A 586 26.11 -11.56 -6.96
CA TRP A 586 27.41 -12.19 -6.89
C TRP A 586 28.08 -12.48 -8.26
N PRO A 587 27.36 -12.89 -9.33
CA PRO A 587 27.96 -13.11 -10.65
C PRO A 587 28.42 -11.83 -11.38
N VAL A 588 27.93 -10.65 -10.97
CA VAL A 588 28.15 -9.36 -11.65
C VAL A 588 28.79 -8.29 -10.77
N LYS A 589 29.00 -8.56 -9.48
CA LYS A 589 29.53 -7.60 -8.47
C LYS A 589 30.85 -6.89 -8.83
N ASP A 590 31.59 -7.41 -9.81
CA ASP A 590 32.87 -6.89 -10.28
C ASP A 590 32.76 -6.15 -11.64
N SER A 591 31.61 -6.24 -12.32
CA SER A 591 31.31 -5.55 -13.59
C SER A 591 30.28 -4.42 -13.47
N VAL A 592 29.46 -4.40 -12.42
CA VAL A 592 28.50 -3.32 -12.12
C VAL A 592 28.84 -2.58 -10.82
N ARG A 593 28.33 -1.35 -10.69
CA ARG A 593 28.56 -0.45 -9.54
C ARG A 593 27.30 0.31 -9.16
N ILE A 594 27.26 0.85 -7.94
CA ILE A 594 26.24 1.82 -7.50
C ILE A 594 26.93 3.10 -7.04
N ASP A 595 26.90 4.10 -7.92
CA ASP A 595 27.43 5.45 -7.73
C ASP A 595 26.26 6.46 -7.88
N GLY A 596 26.49 7.76 -7.69
CA GLY A 596 25.48 8.81 -7.94
C GLY A 596 24.36 8.98 -6.89
N VAL A 597 24.32 8.15 -5.83
CA VAL A 597 23.27 8.21 -4.80
C VAL A 597 23.59 9.21 -3.68
N ALA A 598 22.63 10.09 -3.37
CA ALA A 598 22.71 11.08 -2.30
C ALA A 598 21.50 11.04 -1.37
N PHE A 599 21.75 10.94 -0.06
CA PHE A 599 20.76 10.96 1.01
C PHE A 599 20.84 12.28 1.79
N ARG A 600 19.70 12.95 2.01
CA ARG A 600 19.64 14.13 2.88
C ARG A 600 18.40 14.18 3.78
N GLY A 601 18.56 14.53 5.06
CA GLY A 601 17.42 14.80 5.95
C GLY A 601 16.64 13.55 6.31
N ILE A 602 17.30 12.39 6.30
CA ILE A 602 16.68 11.08 6.51
C ILE A 602 16.53 10.83 8.01
N ARG A 603 15.40 10.25 8.43
CA ARG A 603 15.18 9.82 9.81
C ARG A 603 15.05 8.31 9.90
N VAL A 604 15.82 7.68 10.77
CA VAL A 604 15.70 6.24 11.06
C VAL A 604 15.31 6.06 12.53
N ASP A 605 14.06 5.63 12.77
CA ASP A 605 13.58 5.26 14.10
C ASP A 605 13.41 3.73 14.16
N GLY A 606 14.49 3.06 14.54
CA GLY A 606 14.52 1.60 14.58
C GLY A 606 14.98 0.97 13.26
N THR A 607 16.11 0.27 13.32
CA THR A 607 16.55 -0.66 12.28
C THR A 607 17.21 -1.86 12.91
N GLY A 608 16.72 -3.06 12.61
CA GLY A 608 17.12 -4.29 13.30
C GLY A 608 18.57 -4.71 13.11
N THR A 609 19.22 -4.23 12.05
CA THR A 609 20.66 -4.37 11.80
C THR A 609 21.33 -3.00 11.62
N SER A 610 21.49 -2.51 10.39
CA SER A 610 22.33 -1.33 10.08
C SER A 610 21.55 -0.22 9.40
N VAL A 611 21.99 1.03 9.59
CA VAL A 611 21.44 2.19 8.86
C VAL A 611 21.79 2.07 7.38
N VAL A 612 23.02 1.65 7.05
CA VAL A 612 23.46 1.36 5.68
C VAL A 612 24.08 -0.03 5.59
N SER A 613 23.62 -0.84 4.64
CA SER A 613 24.24 -2.10 4.20
C SER A 613 24.79 -1.93 2.78
N ALA A 614 26.11 -1.96 2.62
CA ALA A 614 26.78 -1.71 1.34
C ALA A 614 27.47 -2.99 0.82
N ARG A 615 26.89 -3.58 -0.22
CA ARG A 615 27.24 -4.87 -0.86
C ARG A 615 27.38 -4.74 -2.38
N SER A 616 27.94 -3.62 -2.81
CA SER A 616 28.37 -3.34 -4.18
C SER A 616 29.58 -2.43 -4.13
N ALA A 617 30.32 -2.29 -5.23
CA ALA A 617 31.33 -1.23 -5.35
C ALA A 617 30.69 0.08 -5.82
N GLY A 618 31.27 1.23 -5.46
CA GLY A 618 30.74 2.55 -5.82
C GLY A 618 30.80 3.54 -4.67
N GLY A 619 29.72 4.26 -4.42
CA GLY A 619 29.62 5.12 -3.25
C GLY A 619 28.30 5.90 -3.14
N ALA A 620 28.05 6.40 -1.93
CA ALA A 620 26.92 7.26 -1.60
C ALA A 620 27.32 8.41 -0.67
N SER A 621 26.53 9.48 -0.68
CA SER A 621 26.72 10.65 0.17
C SER A 621 25.55 10.87 1.14
N PHE A 622 25.85 11.40 2.33
CA PHE A 622 24.91 11.51 3.45
C PHE A 622 25.03 12.88 4.13
N ALA A 623 23.93 13.61 4.22
CA ALA A 623 23.80 14.86 4.96
C ALA A 623 22.56 14.84 5.86
N ASP A 624 22.63 15.44 7.04
CA ASP A 624 21.45 15.61 7.93
C ASP A 624 20.67 14.28 8.18
N VAL A 625 21.37 13.14 8.25
CA VAL A 625 20.75 11.83 8.52
C VAL A 625 20.81 11.53 10.02
N ASP A 626 19.65 11.56 10.67
CA ASP A 626 19.51 11.25 12.09
C ASP A 626 19.05 9.79 12.26
N ALA A 627 19.75 9.01 13.09
CA ALA A 627 19.38 7.61 13.35
C ALA A 627 19.32 7.28 14.84
N ARG A 628 18.28 6.57 15.28
CA ARG A 628 18.15 6.03 16.64
C ARG A 628 17.66 4.59 16.62
N HIS A 629 17.93 3.86 17.72
CA HIS A 629 17.56 2.46 17.88
C HIS A 629 18.12 1.52 16.79
N VAL A 630 19.41 1.66 16.49
CA VAL A 630 20.15 0.80 15.53
C VAL A 630 20.58 -0.49 16.23
N GLY A 631 20.26 -1.65 15.65
CA GLY A 631 20.49 -2.96 16.26
C GLY A 631 21.92 -3.51 16.18
N ALA A 632 22.68 -3.11 15.15
CA ALA A 632 24.06 -3.53 14.90
C ALA A 632 24.98 -2.31 14.64
N VAL A 633 26.12 -2.52 13.95
CA VAL A 633 26.98 -1.42 13.50
C VAL A 633 26.22 -0.51 12.52
N GLY A 634 26.34 0.82 12.70
CA GLY A 634 25.58 1.81 11.91
C GLY A 634 25.77 1.67 10.39
N VAL A 635 26.98 1.33 9.96
CA VAL A 635 27.27 0.94 8.57
C VAL A 635 27.90 -0.45 8.53
N ASN A 636 27.28 -1.35 7.76
CA ASN A 636 27.81 -2.66 7.38
C ASN A 636 28.37 -2.55 5.95
N ASN A 637 29.69 -2.38 5.81
CA ASN A 637 30.35 -2.13 4.54
C ASN A 637 31.17 -3.34 4.08
N CYS A 638 30.63 -4.05 3.08
CA CYS A 638 31.24 -5.21 2.42
C CYS A 638 31.85 -4.89 1.04
N GLY A 639 31.47 -3.77 0.40
CA GLY A 639 31.93 -3.42 -0.94
C GLY A 639 31.52 -4.47 -1.99
N SER A 640 32.41 -4.77 -2.93
CA SER A 640 32.28 -5.93 -3.83
C SER A 640 33.01 -7.18 -3.30
N PHE A 641 33.29 -7.23 -2.00
CA PHE A 641 33.91 -8.37 -1.30
C PHE A 641 35.34 -8.70 -1.77
N HIS A 642 36.10 -7.73 -2.31
CA HIS A 642 37.55 -7.90 -2.53
C HIS A 642 38.38 -7.55 -1.28
N PHE A 643 37.87 -6.68 -0.41
CA PHE A 643 38.48 -6.27 0.85
C PHE A 643 39.92 -5.74 0.66
N THR A 644 40.07 -4.77 -0.24
CA THR A 644 41.40 -4.28 -0.64
C THR A 644 42.20 -3.66 0.52
N PRO A 645 43.54 -3.56 0.42
CA PRO A 645 44.37 -2.79 1.36
C PRO A 645 44.04 -1.29 1.43
N ALA A 646 43.22 -0.77 0.51
CA ALA A 646 42.71 0.61 0.54
C ALA A 646 41.34 0.73 1.26
N GLY A 647 40.81 -0.36 1.81
CA GLY A 647 39.47 -0.44 2.39
C GLY A 647 38.44 -1.07 1.43
N SER A 648 37.17 -0.89 1.74
CA SER A 648 36.04 -1.32 0.93
C SER A 648 36.01 -0.62 -0.42
N GLU A 649 35.45 -1.31 -1.42
CA GLU A 649 35.22 -0.79 -2.77
C GLU A 649 34.00 0.15 -2.84
N PHE A 650 33.26 0.30 -1.72
CA PHE A 650 32.17 1.26 -1.53
C PHE A 650 32.58 2.44 -0.64
N ARG A 651 32.45 3.66 -1.17
CA ARG A 651 32.80 4.91 -0.50
C ARG A 651 31.58 5.60 0.13
N LEU A 652 31.67 5.85 1.43
CA LEU A 652 30.80 6.72 2.20
C LEU A 652 31.33 8.15 2.13
N THR A 653 30.46 9.11 1.87
CA THR A 653 30.79 10.55 1.92
C THR A 653 29.89 11.27 2.91
N ASP A 654 30.43 11.54 4.11
CA ASP A 654 29.82 12.44 5.08
C ASP A 654 29.88 13.88 4.56
N LEU A 655 28.73 14.55 4.50
CA LEU A 655 28.56 15.94 4.11
C LEU A 655 28.16 16.84 5.31
N GLY A 656 28.12 16.29 6.52
CA GLY A 656 27.75 16.98 7.76
C GLY A 656 26.28 16.79 8.18
N GLY A 657 25.99 17.14 9.43
CA GLY A 657 24.64 17.09 10.01
C GLY A 657 24.16 15.70 10.45
N ASN A 658 24.90 14.62 10.17
CA ASN A 658 24.51 13.26 10.51
C ASN A 658 24.61 13.00 12.04
N ASP A 659 23.50 12.70 12.72
CA ASP A 659 23.44 12.48 14.18
C ASP A 659 22.99 11.06 14.58
N GLY A 660 23.21 10.70 15.85
CA GLY A 660 22.94 9.36 16.41
C GLY A 660 24.14 8.40 16.37
N GLY A 661 25.30 8.87 15.91
CA GLY A 661 26.56 8.13 15.94
C GLY A 661 26.69 6.99 14.91
N TRP A 662 25.70 6.80 14.03
CA TRP A 662 25.69 5.72 13.04
C TRP A 662 26.80 5.85 11.98
N LEU A 663 27.22 7.08 11.64
CA LEU A 663 28.31 7.40 10.71
C LEU A 663 29.52 7.99 11.44
N ALA A 664 30.00 7.31 12.48
CA ALA A 664 31.17 7.75 13.24
C ALA A 664 32.44 7.85 12.35
N PRO A 665 33.39 8.78 12.61
CA PRO A 665 34.54 9.04 11.73
C PRO A 665 35.45 7.85 11.42
N TRP A 666 35.46 6.81 12.27
CA TRP A 666 36.24 5.59 12.03
C TRP A 666 35.64 4.66 10.96
N LEU A 667 34.40 4.90 10.53
CA LEU A 667 33.75 4.21 9.40
C LEU A 667 34.17 4.82 8.04
N LEU A 668 34.72 6.03 8.05
CA LEU A 668 34.96 6.85 6.86
C LEU A 668 36.39 6.72 6.32
N PRO A 669 36.60 6.86 5.00
CA PRO A 669 35.57 6.99 3.96
C PRO A 669 35.06 5.64 3.45
N ASN A 670 35.72 4.52 3.79
CA ASN A 670 35.43 3.20 3.24
C ASN A 670 35.95 2.07 4.16
N THR A 671 35.85 2.23 5.48
CA THR A 671 36.26 1.19 6.43
C THR A 671 35.46 -0.09 6.19
N ILE A 672 36.15 -1.24 6.16
CA ILE A 672 35.50 -2.54 6.03
C ILE A 672 34.88 -2.91 7.38
N THR A 673 33.57 -3.09 7.41
CA THR A 673 32.77 -3.48 8.59
C THR A 673 31.83 -4.62 8.27
N CYS A 674 32.19 -5.42 7.27
CA CYS A 674 31.34 -6.47 6.72
C CYS A 674 30.96 -7.53 7.75
N ASP A 675 29.67 -7.58 8.10
CA ASP A 675 29.02 -8.74 8.68
C ASP A 675 28.04 -9.30 7.64
N ASP A 676 28.22 -10.55 7.24
CA ASP A 676 27.36 -11.14 6.22
C ASP A 676 25.94 -11.40 6.74
N ARG A 677 25.77 -11.71 8.04
CA ARG A 677 24.46 -12.01 8.65
C ARG A 677 24.43 -11.51 10.11
N PRO A 678 24.47 -10.17 10.34
CA PRO A 678 24.42 -9.61 11.68
C PRO A 678 23.12 -10.02 12.39
N PRO A 679 23.17 -10.37 13.69
CA PRO A 679 21.98 -10.70 14.46
C PRO A 679 20.97 -9.54 14.46
N VAL A 680 19.70 -9.87 14.20
CA VAL A 680 18.61 -8.90 14.23
C VAL A 680 18.24 -8.56 15.67
N VAL A 681 18.24 -7.28 16.01
CA VAL A 681 17.76 -6.76 17.29
C VAL A 681 16.48 -5.95 17.03
N PRO A 682 15.27 -6.49 17.27
CA PRO A 682 14.03 -5.77 17.02
C PRO A 682 14.00 -4.42 17.74
N PRO A 683 13.75 -3.31 17.03
CA PRO A 683 13.73 -1.99 17.65
C PRO A 683 12.47 -1.78 18.53
N PRO A 684 12.46 -0.77 19.42
CA PRO A 684 11.25 -0.37 20.12
C PRO A 684 10.23 0.23 19.13
N PRO A 685 8.93 0.32 19.51
CA PRO A 685 7.92 0.99 18.71
C PRO A 685 8.32 2.44 18.36
N PRO A 686 8.13 2.89 17.11
CA PRO A 686 8.47 4.25 16.70
C PRO A 686 7.73 5.33 17.51
N ALA A 687 8.38 6.47 17.69
CA ALA A 687 7.90 7.61 18.46
C ALA A 687 8.07 8.93 17.67
N PRO A 688 7.46 10.04 18.10
CA PRO A 688 7.78 11.36 17.56
C PRO A 688 9.28 11.66 17.60
N TRP A 689 9.74 12.51 16.68
CA TRP A 689 11.15 12.90 16.57
C TRP A 689 11.48 14.11 17.46
#